data_AF-A0A521HDC7-F1
#
_entry.id   AF-A0A521HDC7-F1
#
_cell.length_a   1.000
_cell.length_b   1.000
_cell.length_c   1.000
_cell.angle_alpha   90.00
_cell.angle_beta   90.00
_cell.angle_gamma   90.00
#
_symmetry.space_group_name_H-M   'P 1'
#
loop_
_entity.id
_entity.type
_entity.pdbx_description
1 polymer ?
#
loop_
_entity_poly.entity_id
_entity_poly.type
_entity_poly.pdbx_seq_one_letter_code
_entity_poly.pdbx_strand_id
1 'polypeptide(L)'
;MKTKQTLLVGVCMLFCLTGVQDLSAATINVYPDGGTGCELRDAIHAANTDNPYNDCASGAGADTLLLFPIDVRPVFTVIGDGAADEDQNFTGDLDVYSTITIQGAGPEKSIIVAPEFDRAIDVLTGGSLTLNDVTVIGGSVVGASANDGGVVRKNTIAGLTINRSVLRGGNADLGGAVHVSGSGSISLDKVSIIGNAATYGGGLSLSQTSGTEAVLNNLTISGNSAIVGGGGIYAAAWFRLRNSTVTNNRAQGGAGIRYVLGDTTGINLANSILVGNTNDNGDVSDLRCSPGTQLGSRAYTMIGVVDECSFASTSGNPTSTDARLSPLFDFGSGRPTHALLAGSAAIDAGNPSNSNVLLACLSSDARGVARASSCDIGSYELKVDAMVNSFADFPDLNPGDGVCQAQGNVCTLRALTMEASKSGGRWFVNLPAGSYILNRDLNLSDDFDGGDIDVKQDDDNYDNPLQLTLMGAGDADDTKIISNVADRVLEVRGRDGTGSAYDYRHHPLAFALFNATLSGGELVIEPFDQDPNSHLEGGGVKVTGGKTLFYNVVIRDNIIDATPADYSQGGGLYVDTRSANSGNSDLPHAAESRFERFAIIDNTVMQPGGYSVFSGGVHAIGPSPYDAASDGLTLLNGTIAGNLSALYGGGAMLYGIFSASFVSIVNNSSANNFPPPSTQYAGGLTVGGQDNRVRNLLLAGNLAGTEASDCETAEFSSSLVSLGYNLIAVPGDSCVISGDTSTNLLNADPELGPRQSIAGMPFHSPGPGSPAVDAIPAGACEDTGYFPVPLDATGAARRNGSSVDCDIGAVEAVELPIFVDGFDP
;
A
#
# COMPACT_ATOMS: atom_id res chain seq x y z
N MET A 1 43.30 82.50 15.40
CA MET A 1 43.51 81.92 14.05
C MET A 1 42.38 80.93 13.79
N LYS A 2 41.79 81.04 12.59
CA LYS A 2 40.60 80.40 11.97
C LYS A 2 40.14 79.03 12.56
N THR A 3 38.85 78.73 12.78
CA THR A 3 37.60 79.39 12.34
C THR A 3 36.37 78.99 13.17
N LYS A 4 35.69 80.01 13.71
CA LYS A 4 34.25 80.26 13.94
C LYS A 4 33.31 79.11 14.37
N GLN A 5 32.94 79.13 15.65
CA GLN A 5 31.61 78.76 16.15
C GLN A 5 30.58 79.84 15.76
N THR A 6 29.40 79.46 15.30
CA THR A 6 28.18 80.27 15.46
C THR A 6 26.97 79.35 15.61
N LEU A 7 26.20 79.65 16.66
CA LEU A 7 25.00 79.00 17.16
C LEU A 7 23.83 79.11 16.17
N LEU A 8 23.02 78.05 16.02
CA LEU A 8 21.65 78.16 15.50
C LEU A 8 20.72 77.22 16.29
N VAL A 9 19.68 77.82 16.86
CA VAL A 9 18.59 77.20 17.61
C VAL A 9 17.72 76.39 16.64
N GLY A 10 17.47 75.11 16.93
CA GLY A 10 16.68 74.19 16.11
C GLY A 10 15.60 73.49 16.92
N VAL A 11 14.36 73.70 16.49
CA VAL A 11 13.07 73.28 17.06
C VAL A 11 12.93 71.75 17.14
N CYS A 12 12.36 71.26 18.24
CA CYS A 12 11.83 69.89 18.38
C CYS A 12 10.84 69.57 17.26
N MET A 13 11.18 68.62 16.39
CA MET A 13 10.19 67.77 15.70
C MET A 13 10.39 66.33 16.15
N LEU A 14 9.32 65.83 16.77
CA LEU A 14 9.10 64.47 17.20
C LEU A 14 9.08 63.55 15.96
N PHE A 15 10.19 62.89 15.65
CA PHE A 15 10.16 61.72 14.75
C PHE A 15 9.75 60.51 15.59
N CYS A 16 8.47 60.17 15.53
CA CYS A 16 8.00 58.85 15.89
C CYS A 16 8.59 57.88 14.85
N LEU A 17 9.74 57.26 15.14
CA LEU A 17 10.15 56.05 14.45
C LEU A 17 9.19 54.95 14.92
N THR A 18 8.06 54.80 14.22
CA THR A 18 7.41 53.49 14.15
C THR A 18 8.35 52.60 13.37
N GLY A 19 9.24 51.90 14.08
CA GLY A 19 9.91 50.75 13.51
C GLY A 19 8.81 49.78 13.09
N VAL A 20 8.58 49.65 11.80
CA VAL A 20 7.90 48.49 11.25
C VAL A 20 8.86 47.35 11.58
N GLN A 21 8.58 46.62 12.65
CA GLN A 21 9.20 45.31 12.80
C GLN A 21 8.61 44.49 11.66
N ASP A 22 9.44 44.16 10.68
CA ASP A 22 9.12 43.07 9.77
C ASP A 22 8.82 41.87 10.66
N LEU A 23 7.55 41.49 10.79
CA LEU A 23 7.16 40.26 11.45
C LEU A 23 7.76 39.12 10.61
N SER A 24 8.93 38.66 11.03
CA SER A 24 9.50 37.43 10.52
C SER A 24 8.60 36.29 10.98
N ALA A 25 8.12 35.50 10.02
CA ALA A 25 7.48 34.20 10.23
C ALA A 25 8.10 33.45 11.43
N ALA A 26 7.30 33.04 12.41
CA ALA A 26 7.82 32.23 13.50
C ALA A 26 7.98 30.77 13.03
N THR A 27 8.96 30.08 13.62
CA THR A 27 9.08 28.63 13.49
C THR A 27 8.85 28.02 14.87
N ILE A 28 7.81 27.20 14.99
CA ILE A 28 7.42 26.54 16.24
C ILE A 28 7.75 25.05 16.10
N ASN A 29 8.57 24.54 17.00
CA ASN A 29 8.91 23.12 17.05
C ASN A 29 7.79 22.36 17.77
N VAL A 30 7.22 21.37 17.09
CA VAL A 30 6.07 20.58 17.59
C VAL A 30 6.52 19.16 17.87
N TYR A 31 6.14 18.64 19.02
CA TYR A 31 6.50 17.30 19.50
C TYR A 31 5.30 16.36 19.49
N PRO A 32 5.52 15.04 19.31
CA PRO A 32 4.45 14.03 19.27
C PRO A 32 3.84 13.78 20.65
N ASP A 33 2.71 13.06 20.67
CA ASP A 33 1.95 12.84 21.91
C ASP A 33 2.77 12.12 22.99
N GLY A 34 2.63 12.59 24.23
CA GLY A 34 3.38 12.05 25.38
C GLY A 34 4.86 12.47 25.41
N GLY A 35 5.32 13.24 24.42
CA GLY A 35 6.60 13.95 24.47
C GLY A 35 6.55 15.14 25.44
N THR A 36 7.72 15.65 25.83
CA THR A 36 7.82 16.90 26.60
C THR A 36 7.98 18.09 25.64
N GLY A 37 6.99 18.97 25.53
CA GLY A 37 7.10 20.20 24.75
C GLY A 37 5.78 20.65 24.11
N CYS A 38 5.90 21.56 23.15
CA CYS A 38 4.79 22.12 22.39
C CYS A 38 4.07 21.05 21.54
N GLU A 39 2.80 20.77 21.85
CA GLU A 39 1.95 19.83 21.11
C GLU A 39 1.28 20.50 19.90
N LEU A 40 0.77 19.70 18.94
CA LEU A 40 0.26 20.22 17.66
C LEU A 40 -0.91 21.21 17.82
N ARG A 41 -1.89 20.89 18.66
CA ARG A 41 -3.04 21.77 18.92
C ARG A 41 -2.59 23.11 19.51
N ASP A 42 -1.71 23.04 20.51
CA ASP A 42 -1.16 24.20 21.20
C ASP A 42 -0.34 25.08 20.24
N ALA A 43 0.43 24.46 19.35
CA ALA A 43 1.22 25.15 18.33
C ALA A 43 0.33 25.92 17.35
N ILE A 44 -0.78 25.30 16.92
CA ILE A 44 -1.78 25.95 16.07
C ILE A 44 -2.45 27.10 16.81
N HIS A 45 -2.78 26.92 18.11
CA HIS A 45 -3.34 28.01 18.92
C HIS A 45 -2.37 29.19 19.05
N ALA A 46 -1.08 28.91 19.29
CA ALA A 46 -0.05 29.94 19.41
C ALA A 46 0.21 30.69 18.10
N ALA A 47 0.18 29.98 16.96
CA ALA A 47 0.30 30.57 15.62
C ALA A 47 -0.93 31.42 15.26
N ASN A 48 -2.13 30.88 15.48
CA ASN A 48 -3.37 31.58 15.23
C ASN A 48 -3.52 32.89 16.00
N THR A 49 -2.98 32.96 17.21
CA THR A 49 -3.13 34.11 18.11
C THR A 49 -1.91 35.02 18.14
N ASP A 50 -0.80 34.67 17.48
CA ASP A 50 0.52 35.32 17.63
C ASP A 50 0.93 35.48 19.11
N ASN A 51 0.52 34.56 19.98
CA ASN A 51 0.76 34.62 21.43
C ASN A 51 1.27 33.27 21.93
N PRO A 52 2.10 33.24 22.99
CA PRO A 52 2.53 31.97 23.55
C PRO A 52 1.32 31.24 24.16
N TYR A 53 1.26 29.93 23.99
CA TYR A 53 0.20 29.08 24.52
C TYR A 53 0.80 27.78 25.05
N ASN A 54 0.53 27.44 26.31
CA ASN A 54 1.17 26.34 27.03
C ASN A 54 2.71 26.34 26.84
N ASP A 55 3.28 25.24 26.33
CA ASP A 55 4.73 25.09 26.09
C ASP A 55 5.18 25.64 24.72
N CYS A 56 4.26 26.20 23.93
CA CYS A 56 4.54 26.77 22.62
C CYS A 56 4.91 28.25 22.69
N ALA A 57 5.96 28.62 21.94
CA ALA A 57 6.31 30.02 21.71
C ALA A 57 5.25 30.73 20.86
N SER A 58 5.18 32.06 20.95
CA SER A 58 4.27 32.86 20.13
C SER A 58 4.57 32.73 18.64
N GLY A 59 3.51 32.71 17.83
CA GLY A 59 3.59 32.98 16.40
C GLY A 59 4.03 34.41 16.07
N ALA A 60 4.28 34.65 14.78
CA ALA A 60 4.44 35.97 14.19
C ALA A 60 4.12 35.93 12.68
N GLY A 61 2.90 36.29 12.32
CA GLY A 61 2.51 36.50 10.93
C GLY A 61 2.18 35.19 10.22
N ALA A 62 3.05 34.73 9.32
CA ALA A 62 2.85 33.46 8.61
C ALA A 62 3.76 32.39 9.21
N ASP A 63 3.21 31.52 10.05
CA ASP A 63 4.01 30.64 10.89
C ASP A 63 4.31 29.29 10.24
N THR A 64 5.44 28.70 10.63
CA THR A 64 5.81 27.33 10.26
C THR A 64 5.86 26.46 11.51
N LEU A 65 5.03 25.42 11.55
CA LEU A 65 5.03 24.38 12.57
C LEU A 65 5.88 23.22 12.05
N LEU A 66 7.06 23.02 12.65
CA LEU A 66 7.98 21.95 12.27
C LEU A 66 7.75 20.75 13.19
N LEU A 67 7.28 19.65 12.62
CA LEU A 67 7.02 18.42 13.36
C LEU A 67 8.35 17.67 13.58
N PHE A 68 8.69 17.42 14.85
CA PHE A 68 9.86 16.65 15.26
C PHE A 68 9.42 15.27 15.74
N PRO A 69 9.20 14.31 14.83
CA PRO A 69 8.94 12.96 15.25
C PRO A 69 10.16 12.38 15.95
N ILE A 70 9.92 11.52 16.93
CA ILE A 70 10.94 10.67 17.54
C ILE A 70 10.71 9.25 16.99
N ASP A 71 11.77 8.50 16.74
CA ASP A 71 11.71 7.21 16.02
C ASP A 71 10.77 6.17 16.67
N VAL A 72 10.40 6.36 17.94
CA VAL A 72 9.47 5.52 18.70
C VAL A 72 8.01 6.02 18.73
N ARG A 73 7.69 7.25 18.28
CA ARG A 73 6.33 7.84 18.26
C ARG A 73 6.16 8.91 17.16
N PRO A 74 5.75 8.56 15.93
CA PRO A 74 5.51 9.52 14.85
C PRO A 74 4.11 10.18 14.88
N VAL A 75 3.35 9.95 15.95
CA VAL A 75 1.90 10.25 16.02
C VAL A 75 1.62 11.58 16.74
N PHE A 76 0.78 12.39 16.13
CA PHE A 76 0.25 13.65 16.65
C PHE A 76 -1.29 13.51 16.69
N THR A 77 -1.84 13.17 17.85
CA THR A 77 -3.28 12.93 18.03
C THR A 77 -4.01 14.22 18.28
N VAL A 78 -5.16 14.35 17.64
CA VAL A 78 -6.10 15.42 17.87
C VAL A 78 -7.00 15.01 19.06
N ILE A 79 -6.54 15.26 20.30
CA ILE A 79 -7.30 14.91 21.52
C ILE A 79 -8.43 15.93 21.75
N GLY A 80 -9.60 15.45 22.14
CA GLY A 80 -10.66 16.26 22.77
C GLY A 80 -12.06 15.65 22.61
N ASP A 81 -12.60 15.05 23.69
CA ASP A 81 -13.98 14.55 23.83
C ASP A 81 -15.03 15.70 23.86
N GLY A 82 -14.83 16.73 23.03
CA GLY A 82 -15.65 17.95 22.98
C GLY A 82 -16.76 17.88 21.94
N ALA A 83 -17.72 18.79 22.04
CA ALA A 83 -18.85 18.87 21.13
C ALA A 83 -18.37 19.05 19.69
N ALA A 84 -18.94 18.29 18.74
CA ALA A 84 -18.67 18.44 17.32
C ALA A 84 -18.76 19.91 16.86
N ASP A 85 -17.86 20.32 15.96
CA ASP A 85 -17.89 21.62 15.26
C ASP A 85 -17.54 22.83 16.18
N GLU A 86 -16.49 22.72 16.99
CA GLU A 86 -15.98 23.79 17.84
C GLU A 86 -14.91 24.63 17.11
N ASP A 87 -15.25 25.87 16.69
CA ASP A 87 -14.37 26.69 15.81
C ASP A 87 -13.27 27.53 16.54
N GLN A 88 -12.79 27.16 17.74
CA GLN A 88 -11.77 27.93 18.49
C GLN A 88 -10.50 27.13 18.82
N ASN A 89 -10.32 25.96 18.21
CA ASN A 89 -9.18 25.06 18.37
C ASN A 89 -8.97 24.58 19.81
N PHE A 90 -10.03 24.30 20.55
CA PHE A 90 -9.98 23.74 21.92
C PHE A 90 -10.23 22.24 21.95
N THR A 91 -11.14 21.72 21.12
CA THR A 91 -11.55 20.30 21.07
C THR A 91 -11.95 19.92 19.65
N GLY A 92 -12.21 18.62 19.39
CA GLY A 92 -12.60 18.21 18.04
C GLY A 92 -11.45 18.40 17.05
N ASP A 93 -11.73 18.97 15.89
CA ASP A 93 -10.76 19.27 14.84
C ASP A 93 -9.71 20.33 15.21
N LEU A 94 -8.73 20.53 14.33
CA LEU A 94 -7.73 21.60 14.45
C LEU A 94 -8.16 22.80 13.61
N ASP A 95 -8.54 23.92 14.24
CA ASP A 95 -8.94 25.12 13.50
C ASP A 95 -7.75 25.98 13.08
N VAL A 96 -7.74 26.35 11.80
CA VAL A 96 -6.76 27.26 11.21
C VAL A 96 -7.48 28.50 10.70
N TYR A 97 -7.27 29.64 11.37
CA TYR A 97 -7.82 30.95 10.97
C TYR A 97 -6.74 32.01 10.72
N SER A 98 -5.46 31.61 10.74
CA SER A 98 -4.29 32.40 10.34
C SER A 98 -3.53 31.71 9.18
N THR A 99 -2.37 32.24 8.78
CA THR A 99 -1.52 31.60 7.75
C THR A 99 -0.53 30.66 8.42
N ILE A 100 -0.72 29.35 8.24
CA ILE A 100 0.07 28.30 8.88
C ILE A 100 0.64 27.33 7.84
N THR A 101 1.92 27.01 7.96
CA THR A 101 2.56 25.88 7.29
C THR A 101 2.87 24.78 8.30
N ILE A 102 2.32 23.59 8.11
CA ILE A 102 2.72 22.39 8.86
C ILE A 102 3.72 21.62 8.01
N GLN A 103 4.94 21.50 8.50
CA GLN A 103 6.05 20.81 7.84
C GLN A 103 6.40 19.54 8.60
N GLY A 104 6.05 18.40 8.01
CA GLY A 104 6.48 17.08 8.47
C GLY A 104 7.90 16.72 8.03
N ALA A 105 8.45 15.66 8.63
CA ALA A 105 9.74 15.09 8.25
C ALA A 105 9.63 14.03 7.13
N GLY A 106 8.42 13.77 6.64
CA GLY A 106 8.09 12.71 5.70
C GLY A 106 6.77 12.04 6.07
N PRO A 107 5.93 11.60 5.12
CA PRO A 107 4.63 11.00 5.43
C PRO A 107 4.67 9.77 6.33
N GLU A 108 5.78 9.02 6.34
CA GLU A 108 5.97 7.86 7.23
C GLU A 108 6.43 8.26 8.65
N LYS A 109 7.00 9.47 8.78
CA LYS A 109 7.57 9.98 10.03
C LYS A 109 6.65 10.96 10.73
N SER A 110 5.69 11.56 10.03
CA SER A 110 4.81 12.60 10.58
C SER A 110 3.34 12.24 10.31
N ILE A 111 2.72 11.59 11.29
CA ILE A 111 1.36 11.05 11.19
C ILE A 111 0.42 11.82 12.11
N ILE A 112 -0.53 12.53 11.54
CA ILE A 112 -1.61 13.22 12.27
C ILE A 112 -2.81 12.28 12.32
N VAL A 113 -3.30 11.97 13.51
CA VAL A 113 -4.46 11.10 13.71
C VAL A 113 -5.64 11.94 14.20
N ALA A 114 -6.69 11.96 13.40
CA ALA A 114 -7.91 12.71 13.62
C ALA A 114 -8.85 12.02 14.64
N PRO A 115 -9.81 12.75 15.24
CA PRO A 115 -10.77 12.17 16.16
C PRO A 115 -11.83 11.33 15.44
N GLU A 116 -12.54 10.46 16.18
CA GLU A 116 -13.58 9.57 15.62
C GLU A 116 -14.89 10.29 15.24
N PHE A 117 -15.16 11.47 15.80
CA PHE A 117 -16.45 12.16 15.66
C PHE A 117 -16.34 13.62 15.19
N ASP A 118 -15.15 14.02 14.75
CA ASP A 118 -14.94 15.30 14.08
C ASP A 118 -13.94 15.13 12.93
N ARG A 119 -13.74 16.18 12.13
CA ARG A 119 -12.70 16.19 11.10
C ARG A 119 -11.30 16.31 11.69
N ALA A 120 -10.26 16.18 10.87
CA ALA A 120 -8.90 16.38 11.35
C ALA A 120 -8.55 17.86 11.47
N ILE A 121 -8.84 18.64 10.41
CA ILE A 121 -8.43 20.03 10.28
C ILE A 121 -9.52 20.86 9.60
N ASP A 122 -9.80 22.03 10.16
CA ASP A 122 -10.74 22.98 9.61
C ASP A 122 -10.06 24.32 9.30
N VAL A 123 -9.97 24.63 8.00
CA VAL A 123 -9.43 25.91 7.56
C VAL A 123 -10.56 26.92 7.44
N LEU A 124 -10.73 27.69 8.51
CA LEU A 124 -11.79 28.68 8.68
C LEU A 124 -11.61 29.90 7.77
N THR A 125 -12.66 30.74 7.72
CA THR A 125 -12.69 31.96 6.91
C THR A 125 -11.53 32.90 7.30
N GLY A 126 -10.63 33.16 6.36
CA GLY A 126 -9.44 34.00 6.57
C GLY A 126 -8.15 33.23 6.87
N GLY A 127 -8.25 31.92 7.15
CA GLY A 127 -7.10 31.04 7.31
C GLY A 127 -6.46 30.64 5.98
N SER A 128 -5.19 30.24 6.05
CA SER A 128 -4.46 29.67 4.92
C SER A 128 -3.53 28.57 5.42
N LEU A 129 -3.82 27.33 5.05
CA LEU A 129 -3.05 26.17 5.47
C LEU A 129 -2.17 25.64 4.34
N THR A 130 -0.90 25.38 4.65
CA THR A 130 -0.02 24.53 3.83
C THR A 130 0.35 23.29 4.62
N LEU A 131 0.05 22.10 4.10
CA LEU A 131 0.49 20.81 4.64
C LEU A 131 1.60 20.24 3.75
N ASN A 132 2.75 19.92 4.32
CA ASN A 132 3.87 19.32 3.61
C ASN A 132 4.36 18.06 4.33
N ASP A 133 4.55 16.97 3.57
CA ASP A 133 5.28 15.79 4.04
C ASP A 133 4.68 15.13 5.30
N VAL A 134 3.35 15.02 5.33
CA VAL A 134 2.59 14.42 6.44
C VAL A 134 1.62 13.34 5.94
N THR A 135 1.29 12.39 6.80
CA THR A 135 0.11 11.54 6.66
C THR A 135 -0.97 12.05 7.61
N VAL A 136 -2.20 12.20 7.14
CA VAL A 136 -3.37 12.48 7.98
C VAL A 136 -4.34 11.31 7.87
N ILE A 137 -4.69 10.72 9.02
CA ILE A 137 -5.52 9.52 9.12
C ILE A 137 -6.81 9.84 9.86
N GLY A 138 -7.93 9.37 9.32
CA GLY A 138 -9.22 9.38 9.97
C GLY A 138 -9.95 10.72 9.85
N GLY A 139 -10.89 10.92 10.77
CA GLY A 139 -11.75 12.08 10.83
C GLY A 139 -13.13 11.72 10.27
N SER A 140 -14.16 11.88 11.10
CA SER A 140 -15.52 11.49 10.74
C SER A 140 -16.53 12.48 11.27
N VAL A 141 -17.30 13.07 10.37
CA VAL A 141 -18.38 14.03 10.69
C VAL A 141 -19.77 13.44 10.41
N VAL A 142 -19.87 12.12 10.22
CA VAL A 142 -21.14 11.44 9.95
C VAL A 142 -22.07 11.58 11.16
N GLY A 143 -23.18 12.30 10.97
CA GLY A 143 -24.17 12.59 12.02
C GLY A 143 -23.96 13.94 12.74
N ALA A 144 -22.91 14.68 12.41
CA ALA A 144 -22.63 16.03 12.90
C ALA A 144 -22.73 17.04 11.75
N SER A 145 -23.90 17.66 11.56
CA SER A 145 -24.05 18.80 10.62
C SER A 145 -23.24 20.01 11.11
N ALA A 146 -22.52 20.82 10.32
CA ALA A 146 -22.42 20.86 8.85
C ALA A 146 -21.26 21.75 8.32
N ASN A 147 -20.38 21.18 7.49
CA ASN A 147 -20.06 21.59 6.09
C ASN A 147 -18.74 20.92 5.63
N ASP A 148 -18.81 19.60 5.71
CA ASP A 148 -17.82 18.55 5.95
C ASP A 148 -16.66 18.47 4.99
N GLY A 149 -15.59 17.78 5.39
CA GLY A 149 -14.45 17.32 4.60
C GLY A 149 -13.64 16.41 5.53
N GLY A 150 -13.98 15.12 5.62
CA GLY A 150 -13.72 14.24 6.78
C GLY A 150 -12.29 14.32 7.33
N VAL A 151 -11.28 14.50 6.47
CA VAL A 151 -9.94 14.86 6.89
C VAL A 151 -9.77 16.38 6.97
N VAL A 152 -9.92 17.10 5.85
CA VAL A 152 -9.73 18.57 5.77
C VAL A 152 -10.96 19.28 5.21
N ARG A 153 -11.47 20.27 5.94
CA ARG A 153 -12.40 21.26 5.40
C ARG A 153 -11.68 22.55 5.02
N LYS A 154 -12.00 23.10 3.84
CA LYS A 154 -11.60 24.44 3.43
C LYS A 154 -12.82 25.36 3.22
N ASN A 155 -12.90 26.41 4.04
CA ASN A 155 -14.01 27.36 4.03
C ASN A 155 -13.85 28.43 2.92
N THR A 156 -14.82 29.34 2.84
CA THR A 156 -15.17 30.13 1.65
C THR A 156 -14.00 30.93 1.06
N ILE A 157 -13.23 31.66 1.87
CA ILE A 157 -12.10 32.48 1.38
C ILE A 157 -10.73 31.90 1.76
N ALA A 158 -10.71 30.74 2.42
CA ALA A 158 -9.50 30.15 2.96
C ALA A 158 -8.53 29.66 1.87
N GLY A 159 -7.24 29.61 2.17
CA GLY A 159 -6.25 28.95 1.32
C GLY A 159 -5.98 27.52 1.78
N LEU A 160 -5.89 26.57 0.86
CA LEU A 160 -5.42 25.22 1.16
C LEU A 160 -4.40 24.75 0.12
N THR A 161 -3.20 24.44 0.58
CA THR A 161 -2.15 23.78 -0.21
C THR A 161 -1.74 22.49 0.50
N ILE A 162 -1.73 21.37 -0.22
CA ILE A 162 -1.25 20.09 0.31
C ILE A 162 -0.21 19.55 -0.65
N ASN A 163 1.00 19.31 -0.14
CA ASN A 163 2.11 18.80 -0.94
C ASN A 163 2.71 17.56 -0.30
N ARG A 164 3.02 16.55 -1.12
CA ARG A 164 3.84 15.41 -0.69
C ARG A 164 3.27 14.66 0.51
N SER A 165 1.94 14.56 0.61
CA SER A 165 1.23 14.05 1.78
C SER A 165 0.28 12.89 1.44
N VAL A 166 -0.23 12.21 2.48
CA VAL A 166 -1.24 11.17 2.36
C VAL A 166 -2.47 11.56 3.18
N LEU A 167 -3.67 11.42 2.60
CA LEU A 167 -4.96 11.64 3.28
C LEU A 167 -5.77 10.34 3.18
N ARG A 168 -6.07 9.71 4.33
CA ARG A 168 -6.77 8.42 4.34
C ARG A 168 -7.75 8.23 5.49
N GLY A 169 -8.74 7.37 5.28
CA GLY A 169 -9.68 6.93 6.31
C GLY A 169 -10.71 7.99 6.76
N GLY A 170 -10.83 9.11 6.04
CA GLY A 170 -11.82 10.13 6.35
C GLY A 170 -13.23 9.73 5.92
N ASN A 171 -14.24 10.16 6.69
CA ASN A 171 -15.65 9.82 6.49
C ASN A 171 -16.57 11.04 6.64
N ALA A 172 -17.39 11.36 5.64
CA ALA A 172 -18.18 12.61 5.65
C ALA A 172 -19.44 12.53 4.76
N ASP A 173 -20.34 13.53 4.78
CA ASP A 173 -21.34 13.62 3.71
C ASP A 173 -20.75 14.22 2.43
N LEU A 174 -19.85 15.19 2.56
CA LEU A 174 -19.16 15.83 1.44
C LEU A 174 -17.64 15.71 1.63
N GLY A 175 -16.94 15.11 0.67
CA GLY A 175 -15.48 15.08 0.70
C GLY A 175 -14.94 14.21 1.83
N GLY A 176 -14.87 12.88 1.66
CA GLY A 176 -14.36 12.00 2.72
C GLY A 176 -12.95 12.39 3.14
N ALA A 177 -12.08 12.72 2.17
CA ALA A 177 -10.80 13.35 2.47
C ALA A 177 -10.92 14.87 2.58
N VAL A 178 -11.26 15.54 1.47
CA VAL A 178 -11.25 17.01 1.42
C VAL A 178 -12.53 17.54 0.81
N HIS A 179 -13.08 18.55 1.47
CA HIS A 179 -14.11 19.38 0.88
C HIS A 179 -13.68 20.83 0.82
N VAL A 180 -14.06 21.46 -0.28
CA VAL A 180 -13.70 22.84 -0.57
C VAL A 180 -14.92 23.62 -1.04
N SER A 181 -15.08 24.83 -0.50
CA SER A 181 -16.14 25.76 -0.87
C SER A 181 -15.61 27.18 -1.11
N GLY A 182 -16.41 28.03 -1.76
CA GLY A 182 -16.11 29.44 -1.96
C GLY A 182 -15.00 29.78 -2.96
N SER A 183 -14.34 30.93 -2.79
CA SER A 183 -13.41 31.53 -3.76
C SER A 183 -11.91 31.39 -3.42
N GLY A 184 -11.58 30.92 -2.22
CA GLY A 184 -10.17 30.72 -1.83
C GLY A 184 -9.45 29.63 -2.63
N SER A 185 -8.12 29.71 -2.71
CA SER A 185 -7.30 28.81 -3.55
C SER A 185 -7.20 27.39 -2.98
N ILE A 186 -7.08 26.42 -3.89
CA ILE A 186 -6.84 25.01 -3.58
C ILE A 186 -5.81 24.42 -4.55
N SER A 187 -4.73 23.89 -3.99
CA SER A 187 -3.68 23.21 -4.75
C SER A 187 -3.26 21.93 -4.03
N LEU A 188 -3.30 20.81 -4.75
CA LEU A 188 -2.75 19.54 -4.29
C LEU A 188 -1.66 19.09 -5.27
N ASP A 189 -0.46 18.79 -4.76
CA ASP A 189 0.65 18.27 -5.55
C ASP A 189 1.30 17.06 -4.86
N LYS A 190 1.38 15.92 -5.57
CA LYS A 190 1.97 14.68 -5.04
C LYS A 190 1.25 14.21 -3.76
N VAL A 191 -0.07 14.13 -3.82
CA VAL A 191 -0.90 13.70 -2.69
C VAL A 191 -1.57 12.37 -3.02
N SER A 192 -1.49 11.42 -2.10
CA SER A 192 -2.25 10.17 -2.17
C SER A 192 -3.52 10.30 -1.32
N ILE A 193 -4.68 10.17 -1.96
CA ILE A 193 -6.02 10.25 -1.34
C ILE A 193 -6.63 8.85 -1.41
N ILE A 194 -6.62 8.15 -0.29
CA ILE A 194 -6.82 6.69 -0.26
C ILE A 194 -7.84 6.29 0.79
N GLY A 195 -8.77 5.38 0.46
CA GLY A 195 -9.58 4.74 1.50
C GLY A 195 -10.55 5.68 2.23
N ASN A 196 -11.01 6.74 1.57
CA ASN A 196 -11.93 7.71 2.16
C ASN A 196 -13.38 7.44 1.70
N ALA A 197 -14.34 7.71 2.57
CA ALA A 197 -15.75 7.44 2.34
C ALA A 197 -16.60 8.71 2.43
N ALA A 198 -17.60 8.86 1.56
CA ALA A 198 -18.59 9.94 1.72
C ALA A 198 -19.97 9.66 1.13
N THR A 199 -20.92 10.58 1.32
CA THR A 199 -22.15 10.60 0.50
C THR A 199 -21.84 11.09 -0.92
N TYR A 200 -21.06 12.17 -1.05
CA TYR A 200 -20.56 12.72 -2.32
C TYR A 200 -19.07 13.06 -2.22
N GLY A 201 -18.26 12.62 -3.18
CA GLY A 201 -16.85 12.93 -3.17
C GLY A 201 -16.10 12.10 -2.12
N GLY A 202 -16.01 10.78 -2.29
CA GLY A 202 -15.32 9.92 -1.32
C GLY A 202 -13.91 10.41 -1.03
N GLY A 203 -13.15 10.75 -2.08
CA GLY A 203 -11.91 11.51 -1.96
C GLY A 203 -12.17 13.02 -1.81
N LEU A 204 -12.55 13.67 -2.91
CA LEU A 204 -12.67 15.13 -3.01
C LEU A 204 -14.10 15.58 -3.33
N SER A 205 -14.58 16.61 -2.63
CA SER A 205 -15.81 17.34 -2.96
C SER A 205 -15.52 18.80 -3.28
N LEU A 206 -15.67 19.18 -4.55
CA LEU A 206 -15.31 20.49 -5.09
C LEU A 206 -16.57 21.35 -5.33
N SER A 207 -16.81 22.34 -4.47
CA SER A 207 -17.98 23.23 -4.50
C SER A 207 -17.58 24.72 -4.45
N GLN A 208 -16.45 25.06 -5.07
CA GLN A 208 -15.98 26.44 -5.18
C GLN A 208 -16.90 27.32 -6.05
N THR A 209 -16.81 28.63 -5.85
CA THR A 209 -17.49 29.61 -6.69
C THR A 209 -16.95 29.60 -8.12
N SER A 210 -17.83 29.79 -9.10
CA SER A 210 -17.48 29.86 -10.52
C SER A 210 -16.30 30.80 -10.78
N GLY A 211 -15.35 30.36 -11.61
CA GLY A 211 -14.09 31.08 -11.86
C GLY A 211 -12.92 30.66 -10.97
N THR A 212 -13.17 29.95 -9.87
CA THR A 212 -12.11 29.41 -8.98
C THR A 212 -11.77 27.99 -9.41
N GLU A 213 -10.51 27.76 -9.78
CA GLU A 213 -10.03 26.46 -10.27
C GLU A 213 -9.27 25.71 -9.18
N ALA A 214 -9.63 24.44 -8.96
CA ALA A 214 -8.80 23.51 -8.19
C ALA A 214 -7.62 22.99 -9.02
N VAL A 215 -6.41 23.09 -8.48
CA VAL A 215 -5.21 22.60 -9.14
C VAL A 215 -4.80 21.25 -8.54
N LEU A 216 -4.97 20.17 -9.31
CA LEU A 216 -4.79 18.79 -8.85
C LEU A 216 -3.67 18.14 -9.68
N ASN A 217 -2.46 18.07 -9.13
CA ASN A 217 -1.26 17.59 -9.84
C ASN A 217 -0.66 16.35 -9.16
N ASN A 218 -0.23 15.35 -9.94
CA ASN A 218 0.47 14.17 -9.41
C ASN A 218 -0.32 13.47 -8.29
N LEU A 219 -1.63 13.36 -8.42
CA LEU A 219 -2.47 12.74 -7.39
C LEU A 219 -2.64 11.24 -7.66
N THR A 220 -2.62 10.45 -6.60
CA THR A 220 -3.16 9.09 -6.61
C THR A 220 -4.45 9.09 -5.81
N ILE A 221 -5.59 8.96 -6.49
CA ILE A 221 -6.92 8.90 -5.87
C ILE A 221 -7.43 7.47 -6.05
N SER A 222 -7.32 6.65 -5.00
CA SER A 222 -7.63 5.22 -5.10
C SER A 222 -8.33 4.66 -3.88
N GLY A 223 -9.23 3.70 -4.08
CA GLY A 223 -9.91 3.03 -2.98
C GLY A 223 -10.86 3.95 -2.22
N ASN A 224 -11.38 5.03 -2.83
CA ASN A 224 -12.35 5.90 -2.19
C ASN A 224 -13.78 5.52 -2.60
N SER A 225 -14.73 5.60 -1.67
CA SER A 225 -16.12 5.20 -1.88
C SER A 225 -17.08 6.37 -1.65
N ALA A 226 -18.10 6.52 -2.49
CA ALA A 226 -19.20 7.43 -2.25
C ALA A 226 -20.56 6.75 -2.41
N ILE A 227 -21.55 7.10 -1.58
CA ILE A 227 -22.89 6.52 -1.68
C ILE A 227 -23.56 6.92 -3.00
N VAL A 228 -23.47 8.18 -3.41
CA VAL A 228 -24.23 8.69 -4.57
C VAL A 228 -23.35 8.90 -5.80
N GLY A 229 -22.24 9.62 -5.67
CA GLY A 229 -21.39 9.88 -6.83
C GLY A 229 -20.07 10.57 -6.51
N GLY A 230 -19.11 10.38 -7.42
CA GLY A 230 -17.75 10.88 -7.24
C GLY A 230 -17.03 10.13 -6.13
N GLY A 231 -16.88 8.81 -6.24
CA GLY A 231 -16.06 8.04 -5.30
C GLY A 231 -14.67 8.66 -5.17
N GLY A 232 -14.03 8.98 -6.29
CA GLY A 232 -12.81 9.79 -6.33
C GLY A 232 -13.10 11.28 -6.16
N ILE A 233 -13.75 11.89 -7.14
CA ILE A 233 -14.02 13.35 -7.17
C ILE A 233 -15.50 13.62 -7.49
N TYR A 234 -16.17 14.34 -6.59
CA TYR A 234 -17.43 15.01 -6.89
C TYR A 234 -17.17 16.49 -7.20
N ALA A 235 -17.58 16.95 -8.38
CA ALA A 235 -17.31 18.29 -8.85
C ALA A 235 -18.60 19.06 -9.17
N ALA A 236 -18.82 20.14 -8.40
CA ALA A 236 -19.74 21.23 -8.68
C ALA A 236 -18.96 22.54 -8.95
N ALA A 237 -17.70 22.44 -9.39
CA ALA A 237 -16.78 23.54 -9.63
C ALA A 237 -15.72 23.21 -10.69
N TRP A 238 -14.86 24.18 -11.01
CA TRP A 238 -13.77 24.02 -11.99
C TRP A 238 -12.55 23.36 -11.36
N PHE A 239 -11.89 22.48 -12.13
CA PHE A 239 -10.63 21.87 -11.71
C PHE A 239 -9.78 21.46 -12.91
N ARG A 240 -8.47 21.43 -12.68
CA ARG A 240 -7.51 20.81 -13.58
C ARG A 240 -6.91 19.60 -12.90
N LEU A 241 -6.97 18.46 -13.57
CA LEU A 241 -6.30 17.23 -13.17
C LEU A 241 -5.13 16.96 -14.11
N ARG A 242 -3.91 16.83 -13.58
CA ARG A 242 -2.72 16.63 -14.39
C ARG A 242 -1.75 15.61 -13.80
N ASN A 243 -1.28 14.68 -14.65
CA ASN A 243 -0.34 13.63 -14.25
C ASN A 243 -0.85 12.85 -13.03
N SER A 244 -2.15 12.55 -12.98
CA SER A 244 -2.79 11.91 -11.83
C SER A 244 -3.41 10.57 -12.23
N THR A 245 -3.53 9.66 -11.27
CA THR A 245 -4.23 8.37 -11.41
C THR A 245 -5.45 8.36 -10.51
N VAL A 246 -6.63 8.16 -11.10
CA VAL A 246 -7.92 7.99 -10.40
C VAL A 246 -8.45 6.61 -10.76
N THR A 247 -8.32 5.66 -9.84
CA THR A 247 -8.61 4.23 -10.08
C THR A 247 -9.21 3.58 -8.85
N ASN A 248 -9.92 2.45 -9.00
CA ASN A 248 -10.45 1.69 -7.88
C ASN A 248 -11.28 2.56 -6.92
N ASN A 249 -12.05 3.53 -7.43
CA ASN A 249 -13.01 4.27 -6.63
C ASN A 249 -14.42 3.76 -6.91
N ARG A 250 -15.31 3.82 -5.91
CA ARG A 250 -16.67 3.26 -5.98
C ARG A 250 -17.74 4.33 -5.76
N ALA A 251 -18.80 4.35 -6.58
CA ALA A 251 -20.05 5.08 -6.27
C ALA A 251 -21.19 4.71 -7.23
N GLN A 252 -22.45 4.91 -6.83
CA GLN A 252 -23.62 4.67 -7.71
C GLN A 252 -23.51 5.30 -9.11
N GLY A 253 -22.89 6.48 -9.25
CA GLY A 253 -22.61 7.07 -10.56
C GLY A 253 -21.39 8.00 -10.60
N GLY A 254 -20.58 7.88 -11.65
CA GLY A 254 -19.33 8.65 -11.78
C GLY A 254 -18.37 8.32 -10.64
N ALA A 255 -18.11 7.03 -10.43
CA ALA A 255 -17.32 6.51 -9.33
C ALA A 255 -15.90 7.09 -9.32
N GLY A 256 -15.28 7.26 -10.48
CA GLY A 256 -14.03 8.01 -10.58
C GLY A 256 -14.29 9.51 -10.39
N ILE A 257 -15.00 10.12 -11.35
CA ILE A 257 -15.37 11.53 -11.32
C ILE A 257 -16.85 11.71 -11.67
N ARG A 258 -17.57 12.50 -10.84
CA ARG A 258 -18.93 12.98 -11.11
C ARG A 258 -18.96 14.50 -11.23
N TYR A 259 -19.34 15.03 -12.38
CA TYR A 259 -19.55 16.47 -12.57
C TYR A 259 -21.03 16.81 -12.72
N VAL A 260 -21.57 17.72 -11.90
CA VAL A 260 -23.02 17.91 -11.76
C VAL A 260 -23.59 19.19 -12.37
N LEU A 261 -22.75 20.10 -12.87
CA LEU A 261 -23.20 21.33 -13.52
C LEU A 261 -23.30 21.15 -15.05
N GLY A 262 -23.70 22.21 -15.76
CA GLY A 262 -23.75 22.23 -17.23
C GLY A 262 -22.40 22.55 -17.89
N ASP A 263 -22.44 22.85 -19.19
CA ASP A 263 -21.26 23.08 -20.04
C ASP A 263 -20.21 23.99 -19.41
N THR A 264 -18.95 23.60 -19.55
CA THR A 264 -17.81 24.33 -18.98
C THR A 264 -16.53 24.12 -19.77
N THR A 265 -15.66 25.13 -19.77
CA THR A 265 -14.27 25.02 -20.23
C THR A 265 -13.28 24.91 -19.08
N GLY A 266 -13.76 24.99 -17.83
CA GLY A 266 -12.95 25.00 -16.61
C GLY A 266 -12.59 23.62 -16.07
N ILE A 267 -13.10 22.54 -16.66
CA ILE A 267 -12.67 21.17 -16.33
C ILE A 267 -11.70 20.69 -17.41
N ASN A 268 -10.45 20.49 -17.02
CA ASN A 268 -9.37 20.10 -17.93
C ASN A 268 -8.60 18.90 -17.38
N LEU A 269 -8.46 17.87 -18.20
CA LEU A 269 -7.75 16.64 -17.87
C LEU A 269 -6.53 16.51 -18.78
N ALA A 270 -5.35 16.35 -18.19
CA ALA A 270 -4.08 16.26 -18.91
C ALA A 270 -3.20 15.13 -18.37
N ASN A 271 -2.58 14.32 -19.24
CA ASN A 271 -1.58 13.31 -18.86
C ASN A 271 -2.03 12.39 -17.71
N SER A 272 -3.32 12.07 -17.61
CA SER A 272 -3.90 11.40 -16.44
C SER A 272 -4.56 10.07 -16.80
N ILE A 273 -4.73 9.21 -15.81
CA ILE A 273 -5.41 7.94 -15.90
C ILE A 273 -6.69 8.00 -15.06
N LEU A 274 -7.82 7.67 -15.67
CA LEU A 274 -9.13 7.56 -15.04
C LEU A 274 -9.81 6.27 -15.50
N VAL A 275 -9.43 5.14 -14.88
CA VAL A 275 -9.86 3.80 -15.29
C VAL A 275 -10.13 2.95 -14.05
N GLY A 276 -10.89 1.86 -14.21
CA GLY A 276 -11.06 0.86 -13.14
C GLY A 276 -11.87 1.37 -11.94
N ASN A 277 -12.65 2.45 -12.11
CA ASN A 277 -13.60 2.90 -11.10
C ASN A 277 -14.95 2.27 -11.37
N THR A 278 -15.74 1.97 -10.34
CA THR A 278 -16.91 1.09 -10.48
C THR A 278 -18.15 1.56 -9.74
N ASN A 279 -19.33 1.21 -10.23
CA ASN A 279 -20.57 1.41 -9.51
C ASN A 279 -20.82 0.32 -8.46
N ASP A 280 -21.95 0.41 -7.75
CA ASP A 280 -22.33 -0.55 -6.72
C ASP A 280 -22.66 -1.96 -7.24
N ASN A 281 -22.82 -2.12 -8.56
CA ASN A 281 -22.97 -3.43 -9.20
C ASN A 281 -21.62 -3.95 -9.75
N GLY A 282 -20.55 -3.20 -9.51
CA GLY A 282 -19.22 -3.43 -10.03
C GLY A 282 -19.00 -3.10 -11.50
N ASP A 283 -19.95 -2.46 -12.19
CA ASP A 283 -19.74 -2.02 -13.57
C ASP A 283 -18.80 -0.81 -13.63
N VAL A 284 -18.02 -0.67 -14.70
CA VAL A 284 -17.11 0.46 -14.90
C VAL A 284 -17.88 1.79 -14.95
N SER A 285 -17.44 2.77 -14.15
CA SER A 285 -18.07 4.07 -13.90
C SER A 285 -17.02 5.16 -13.71
N ASP A 286 -16.18 5.39 -14.72
CA ASP A 286 -14.99 6.24 -14.62
C ASP A 286 -15.32 7.75 -14.59
N LEU A 287 -16.07 8.25 -15.58
CA LEU A 287 -16.45 9.65 -15.65
C LEU A 287 -17.94 9.80 -15.99
N ARG A 288 -18.68 10.56 -15.18
CA ARG A 288 -20.08 10.88 -15.43
C ARG A 288 -20.38 12.37 -15.29
N CYS A 289 -21.09 12.94 -16.26
CA CYS A 289 -21.57 14.32 -16.22
C CYS A 289 -23.08 14.41 -16.00
N SER A 290 -23.60 15.63 -15.83
CA SER A 290 -25.03 15.89 -16.06
C SER A 290 -25.38 15.72 -17.54
N PRO A 291 -26.65 15.43 -17.89
CA PRO A 291 -27.01 15.02 -19.24
C PRO A 291 -26.57 16.00 -20.34
N GLY A 292 -25.76 15.51 -21.28
CA GLY A 292 -25.36 16.25 -22.48
C GLY A 292 -24.30 17.33 -22.25
N THR A 293 -23.58 17.27 -21.13
CA THR A 293 -22.60 18.29 -20.76
C THR A 293 -21.33 18.21 -21.60
N GLN A 294 -20.85 19.36 -22.08
CA GLN A 294 -19.51 19.51 -22.65
C GLN A 294 -18.52 20.05 -21.61
N LEU A 295 -17.43 19.31 -21.40
CA LEU A 295 -16.28 19.70 -20.60
C LEU A 295 -15.19 20.37 -21.46
N GLY A 296 -14.13 20.85 -20.80
CA GLY A 296 -12.97 21.45 -21.45
C GLY A 296 -12.09 20.44 -22.20
N SER A 297 -10.78 20.51 -21.98
CA SER A 297 -9.82 19.66 -22.70
C SER A 297 -9.64 18.28 -22.06
N ARG A 298 -9.57 17.26 -22.91
CA ARG A 298 -9.03 15.92 -22.59
C ARG A 298 -7.78 15.68 -23.43
N ALA A 299 -6.61 15.97 -22.87
CA ALA A 299 -5.34 15.86 -23.55
C ALA A 299 -4.50 14.72 -22.93
N TYR A 300 -4.02 13.78 -23.75
CA TYR A 300 -3.16 12.67 -23.30
C TYR A 300 -3.71 11.98 -22.04
N THR A 301 -5.02 11.77 -22.00
CA THR A 301 -5.72 11.26 -20.83
C THR A 301 -6.48 9.99 -21.18
N MET A 302 -6.13 8.92 -20.48
CA MET A 302 -6.79 7.63 -20.57
C MET A 302 -8.04 7.65 -19.68
N ILE A 303 -9.19 7.36 -20.27
CA ILE A 303 -10.46 7.23 -19.57
C ILE A 303 -11.13 5.97 -20.09
N GLY A 304 -11.57 5.08 -19.21
CA GLY A 304 -12.26 3.85 -19.59
C GLY A 304 -13.66 4.14 -20.11
N VAL A 305 -14.60 4.47 -19.22
CA VAL A 305 -15.99 4.81 -19.58
C VAL A 305 -16.29 6.30 -19.38
N VAL A 306 -16.90 6.92 -20.38
CA VAL A 306 -17.39 8.30 -20.32
C VAL A 306 -18.90 8.30 -20.50
N ASP A 307 -19.63 8.73 -19.48
CA ASP A 307 -21.09 8.77 -19.44
C ASP A 307 -21.62 10.22 -19.39
N GLU A 308 -22.60 10.54 -20.24
CA GLU A 308 -23.24 11.86 -20.36
C GLU A 308 -22.32 13.07 -20.64
N CYS A 309 -21.00 12.87 -20.79
CA CYS A 309 -20.02 13.92 -21.08
C CYS A 309 -19.59 13.95 -22.56
N SER A 310 -19.24 15.14 -23.04
CA SER A 310 -18.40 15.35 -24.22
C SER A 310 -17.23 16.29 -23.88
N PHE A 311 -16.25 16.41 -24.77
CA PHE A 311 -15.09 17.28 -24.56
C PHE A 311 -14.98 18.30 -25.69
N ALA A 312 -14.69 19.55 -25.35
CA ALA A 312 -14.46 20.62 -26.32
C ALA A 312 -13.20 20.38 -27.17
N SER A 313 -12.21 19.68 -26.62
CA SER A 313 -11.03 19.24 -27.36
C SER A 313 -10.51 17.89 -26.87
N THR A 314 -10.03 17.09 -27.81
CA THR A 314 -9.30 15.84 -27.52
C THR A 314 -7.98 15.86 -28.29
N SER A 315 -6.89 15.48 -27.64
CA SER A 315 -5.56 15.44 -28.30
C SER A 315 -4.67 14.40 -27.65
N GLY A 316 -4.01 13.57 -28.46
CA GLY A 316 -2.96 12.65 -27.99
C GLY A 316 -3.43 11.57 -27.01
N ASN A 317 -4.73 11.29 -26.91
CA ASN A 317 -5.25 10.26 -26.02
C ASN A 317 -4.85 8.85 -26.53
N PRO A 318 -4.45 7.92 -25.63
CA PRO A 318 -4.16 6.54 -26.01
C PRO A 318 -5.35 5.87 -26.70
N THR A 319 -5.07 4.96 -27.64
CA THR A 319 -6.10 4.18 -28.33
C THR A 319 -6.63 3.00 -27.51
N SER A 320 -5.85 2.54 -26.52
CA SER A 320 -6.22 1.52 -25.56
C SER A 320 -6.46 2.15 -24.19
N THR A 321 -7.40 1.60 -23.42
CA THR A 321 -7.68 1.98 -22.02
C THR A 321 -7.06 1.01 -21.02
N ASP A 322 -6.22 0.08 -21.49
CA ASP A 322 -5.52 -0.89 -20.64
C ASP A 322 -4.31 -0.23 -19.95
N ALA A 323 -4.55 0.29 -18.74
CA ALA A 323 -3.55 0.98 -17.94
C ALA A 323 -2.54 0.04 -17.25
N ARG A 324 -2.86 -1.26 -17.11
CA ARG A 324 -2.06 -2.27 -16.38
C ARG A 324 -1.37 -1.71 -15.15
N LEU A 325 -2.17 -1.37 -14.15
CA LEU A 325 -1.69 -0.79 -12.90
C LEU A 325 -1.28 -1.90 -11.92
N SER A 326 -0.17 -1.70 -11.21
CA SER A 326 0.18 -2.53 -10.05
C SER A 326 -0.87 -2.36 -8.94
N PRO A 327 -0.84 -3.21 -7.91
CA PRO A 327 -1.53 -2.92 -6.66
C PRO A 327 -1.01 -1.60 -6.07
N LEU A 328 -1.84 -0.96 -5.25
CA LEU A 328 -1.42 0.25 -4.53
C LEU A 328 -0.33 -0.13 -3.53
N PHE A 329 0.83 0.49 -3.65
CA PHE A 329 1.99 0.23 -2.80
C PHE A 329 2.86 1.47 -2.66
N ASP A 330 3.56 1.58 -1.53
CA ASP A 330 4.53 2.63 -1.32
C ASP A 330 5.91 2.18 -1.82
N PHE A 331 6.30 2.69 -2.97
CA PHE A 331 7.63 2.50 -3.55
C PHE A 331 8.68 3.37 -2.85
N GLY A 332 8.60 3.48 -1.52
CA GLY A 332 9.55 4.13 -0.61
C GLY A 332 9.46 5.65 -0.50
N SER A 333 8.45 6.29 -1.07
CA SER A 333 8.31 7.76 -1.04
C SER A 333 7.44 8.28 0.11
N GLY A 334 6.91 7.38 0.95
CA GLY A 334 5.87 7.67 1.94
C GLY A 334 4.49 7.88 1.33
N ARG A 335 4.33 7.63 0.02
CA ARG A 335 3.14 7.97 -0.75
C ARG A 335 2.77 6.79 -1.64
N PRO A 336 1.78 5.98 -1.23
CA PRO A 336 1.36 4.85 -2.04
C PRO A 336 0.88 5.31 -3.42
N THR A 337 1.36 4.64 -4.46
CA THR A 337 1.05 4.91 -5.88
C THR A 337 0.83 3.59 -6.63
N HIS A 338 0.24 3.66 -7.83
CA HIS A 338 0.14 2.51 -8.73
C HIS A 338 1.24 2.59 -9.78
N ALA A 339 2.15 1.60 -9.80
CA ALA A 339 3.15 1.48 -10.85
C ALA A 339 2.52 1.06 -12.18
N LEU A 340 3.14 1.47 -13.28
CA LEU A 340 2.78 0.99 -14.61
C LEU A 340 3.47 -0.36 -14.85
N LEU A 341 2.68 -1.41 -15.09
CA LEU A 341 3.18 -2.73 -15.42
C LEU A 341 3.55 -2.82 -16.91
N ALA A 342 4.36 -3.83 -17.24
CA ALA A 342 4.80 -4.07 -18.60
C ALA A 342 3.64 -4.18 -19.61
N GLY A 343 3.76 -3.47 -20.72
CA GLY A 343 2.74 -3.40 -21.78
C GLY A 343 1.57 -2.47 -21.50
N SER A 344 1.62 -1.66 -20.43
CA SER A 344 0.64 -0.59 -20.19
C SER A 344 0.59 0.39 -21.36
N ALA A 345 -0.63 0.77 -21.77
CA ALA A 345 -0.82 1.82 -22.79
C ALA A 345 -0.55 3.23 -22.26
N ALA A 346 -0.21 3.36 -20.97
CA ALA A 346 0.16 4.63 -20.35
C ALA A 346 1.66 4.97 -20.48
N ILE A 347 2.49 3.98 -20.81
CA ILE A 347 3.94 4.14 -20.92
C ILE A 347 4.29 4.98 -22.16
N ASP A 348 5.14 5.99 -21.97
CA ASP A 348 5.60 6.97 -22.97
C ASP A 348 4.46 7.68 -23.72
N ALA A 349 3.25 7.71 -23.14
CA ALA A 349 2.03 8.17 -23.79
C ALA A 349 1.61 9.60 -23.43
N GLY A 350 2.41 10.30 -22.61
CA GLY A 350 2.15 11.66 -22.17
C GLY A 350 2.55 12.72 -23.18
N ASN A 351 2.14 13.96 -22.92
CA ASN A 351 2.38 15.09 -23.82
C ASN A 351 3.86 15.49 -23.86
N PRO A 352 4.59 15.24 -24.97
CA PRO A 352 6.01 15.56 -25.05
C PRO A 352 6.27 17.07 -25.24
N SER A 353 5.22 17.86 -25.51
CA SER A 353 5.36 19.29 -25.81
C SER A 353 5.32 20.16 -24.56
N ASN A 354 6.28 21.08 -24.44
CA ASN A 354 6.30 22.15 -23.46
C ASN A 354 5.65 23.47 -23.96
N SER A 355 5.08 23.48 -25.17
CA SER A 355 4.52 24.70 -25.79
C SER A 355 3.28 25.22 -25.06
N ASN A 356 2.54 24.35 -24.38
CA ASN A 356 1.46 24.71 -23.48
C ASN A 356 1.71 24.08 -22.11
N VAL A 357 2.24 24.87 -21.19
CA VAL A 357 2.63 24.42 -19.84
C VAL A 357 1.47 23.80 -19.08
N LEU A 358 0.21 24.18 -19.34
CA LEU A 358 -0.96 23.61 -18.66
C LEU A 358 -1.31 22.19 -19.11
N LEU A 359 -0.84 21.77 -20.29
CA LEU A 359 -1.08 20.44 -20.86
C LEU A 359 0.21 19.60 -20.93
N ALA A 360 1.38 20.21 -20.70
CA ALA A 360 2.66 19.53 -20.67
C ALA A 360 2.76 18.59 -19.46
N CYS A 361 3.57 17.55 -19.59
CA CYS A 361 3.99 16.74 -18.44
C CYS A 361 4.61 17.61 -17.35
N LEU A 362 4.31 17.28 -16.09
CA LEU A 362 5.05 17.81 -14.95
C LEU A 362 6.50 17.33 -14.94
N SER A 363 7.39 18.02 -14.23
CA SER A 363 8.82 17.68 -14.20
C SER A 363 9.13 16.39 -13.45
N SER A 364 8.26 15.99 -12.52
CA SER A 364 8.39 14.77 -11.74
C SER A 364 7.03 14.13 -11.46
N ASP A 365 7.04 12.85 -11.12
CA ASP A 365 5.86 12.08 -10.72
C ASP A 365 5.50 12.27 -9.23
N ALA A 366 4.53 11.49 -8.74
CA ALA A 366 4.06 11.53 -7.35
C ALA A 366 5.11 11.10 -6.31
N ARG A 367 6.10 10.31 -6.71
CA ARG A 367 7.21 9.88 -5.83
C ARG A 367 8.34 10.90 -5.83
N GLY A 368 8.42 11.74 -6.87
CA GLY A 368 9.51 12.68 -7.10
C GLY A 368 10.48 12.23 -8.20
N VAL A 369 10.18 11.13 -8.90
CA VAL A 369 10.99 10.64 -10.02
C VAL A 369 10.85 11.62 -11.19
N ALA A 370 11.98 12.07 -11.72
CA ALA A 370 12.00 12.98 -12.88
C ALA A 370 11.40 12.31 -14.12
N ARG A 371 10.51 13.02 -14.81
CA ARG A 371 9.85 12.52 -16.02
C ARG A 371 10.74 12.61 -17.25
N ALA A 372 10.63 11.62 -18.14
CA ALA A 372 11.28 11.61 -19.44
C ALA A 372 10.65 12.64 -20.38
N SER A 373 11.30 12.83 -21.54
CA SER A 373 10.76 13.71 -22.59
C SER A 373 9.46 13.17 -23.20
N SER A 374 9.32 11.86 -23.27
CA SER A 374 8.06 11.16 -23.54
C SER A 374 7.56 10.64 -22.20
N CYS A 375 6.96 11.51 -21.39
CA CYS A 375 6.57 11.09 -20.05
C CYS A 375 5.45 10.06 -20.09
N ASP A 376 5.28 9.33 -18.99
CA ASP A 376 4.11 8.48 -18.81
C ASP A 376 2.88 9.31 -18.40
N ILE A 377 1.70 8.81 -18.76
CA ILE A 377 0.45 9.36 -18.22
C ILE A 377 0.15 8.74 -16.85
N GLY A 378 -0.52 9.49 -15.99
CA GLY A 378 -0.82 9.09 -14.62
C GLY A 378 0.19 9.63 -13.61
N SER A 379 0.01 9.22 -12.35
CA SER A 379 0.81 9.66 -11.19
C SER A 379 2.21 9.05 -11.09
N TYR A 380 2.51 8.06 -11.92
CA TYR A 380 3.75 7.30 -11.90
C TYR A 380 4.58 7.57 -13.17
N GLU A 381 5.89 7.58 -13.03
CA GLU A 381 6.85 7.53 -14.13
C GLU A 381 7.70 6.24 -14.06
N LEU A 382 7.59 5.40 -15.07
CA LEU A 382 8.38 4.22 -15.30
C LEU A 382 9.77 4.62 -15.83
N LYS A 383 10.69 4.85 -14.90
CA LYS A 383 12.09 5.08 -15.21
C LYS A 383 12.93 3.88 -14.77
N VAL A 384 13.54 3.16 -15.71
CA VAL A 384 14.48 2.06 -15.44
C VAL A 384 15.83 2.64 -15.04
N ASP A 385 16.33 2.23 -13.86
CA ASP A 385 17.62 2.68 -13.33
C ASP A 385 18.75 1.72 -13.71
N ALA A 386 18.47 0.41 -13.69
CA ALA A 386 19.43 -0.63 -14.04
C ALA A 386 18.77 -1.78 -14.81
N MET A 387 19.59 -2.50 -15.58
CA MET A 387 19.19 -3.73 -16.26
C MET A 387 20.19 -4.83 -15.90
N VAL A 388 19.67 -5.92 -15.33
CA VAL A 388 20.46 -7.14 -15.18
C VAL A 388 20.65 -7.73 -16.57
N ASN A 389 21.91 -7.92 -16.98
CA ASN A 389 22.26 -8.36 -18.33
C ASN A 389 23.03 -9.68 -18.34
N SER A 390 23.17 -10.32 -17.19
CA SER A 390 23.80 -11.62 -17.04
C SER A 390 23.06 -12.49 -16.03
N PHE A 391 22.87 -13.77 -16.37
CA PHE A 391 22.35 -14.80 -15.49
C PHE A 391 23.41 -15.44 -14.60
N ALA A 392 24.68 -15.01 -14.74
CA ALA A 392 25.75 -15.47 -13.86
C ALA A 392 25.53 -14.97 -12.43
N ASP A 393 26.04 -15.72 -11.47
CA ASP A 393 26.01 -15.36 -10.06
C ASP A 393 27.40 -14.91 -9.60
N PHE A 394 27.67 -13.61 -9.78
CA PHE A 394 28.91 -12.96 -9.34
C PHE A 394 28.57 -11.74 -8.50
N PRO A 395 29.36 -11.46 -7.44
CA PRO A 395 29.17 -10.29 -6.61
C PRO A 395 29.57 -9.01 -7.35
N ASP A 396 29.12 -7.88 -6.82
CA ASP A 396 29.56 -6.57 -7.29
C ASP A 396 31.07 -6.37 -6.99
N LEU A 397 31.78 -5.69 -7.88
CA LEU A 397 33.20 -5.41 -7.70
C LEU A 397 33.46 -4.29 -6.69
N ASN A 398 32.56 -3.30 -6.58
CA ASN A 398 32.67 -2.16 -5.67
C ASN A 398 31.28 -1.73 -5.15
N PRO A 399 30.64 -2.50 -4.23
CA PRO A 399 29.36 -2.12 -3.66
C PRO A 399 29.34 -0.68 -3.11
N GLY A 400 28.31 0.08 -3.49
CA GLY A 400 28.05 1.46 -3.08
C GLY A 400 28.60 2.54 -4.03
N ASP A 401 29.15 2.17 -5.18
CA ASP A 401 29.70 3.13 -6.16
C ASP A 401 28.65 3.70 -7.14
N GLY A 402 27.41 3.24 -7.02
CA GLY A 402 26.27 3.58 -7.86
C GLY A 402 26.16 2.77 -9.14
N VAL A 403 26.99 1.73 -9.34
CA VAL A 403 27.07 0.98 -10.60
C VAL A 403 27.03 -0.52 -10.33
N CYS A 404 25.96 -1.19 -10.78
CA CYS A 404 25.93 -2.64 -10.81
C CYS A 404 26.99 -3.19 -11.79
N GLN A 405 28.11 -3.69 -11.27
CA GLN A 405 29.24 -4.19 -12.06
C GLN A 405 29.93 -5.37 -11.39
N ALA A 406 29.72 -6.55 -11.93
CA ALA A 406 30.41 -7.78 -11.57
C ALA A 406 31.61 -8.10 -12.49
N GLN A 407 32.32 -9.20 -12.16
CA GLN A 407 33.39 -9.74 -13.00
C GLN A 407 32.92 -9.94 -14.45
N GLY A 408 33.71 -9.43 -15.41
CA GLY A 408 33.36 -9.47 -16.83
C GLY A 408 32.56 -8.27 -17.32
N ASN A 409 32.41 -7.22 -16.49
CA ASN A 409 31.67 -5.98 -16.80
C ASN A 409 30.20 -6.26 -17.13
N VAL A 410 29.59 -7.17 -16.38
CA VAL A 410 28.17 -7.52 -16.47
C VAL A 410 27.46 -7.11 -15.18
N CYS A 411 26.18 -6.81 -15.26
CA CYS A 411 25.32 -6.63 -14.10
C CYS A 411 24.58 -7.96 -13.88
N THR A 412 24.89 -8.63 -12.77
CA THR A 412 24.22 -9.84 -12.28
C THR A 412 23.14 -9.46 -11.28
N LEU A 413 22.22 -10.39 -10.97
CA LEU A 413 21.21 -10.14 -9.92
C LEU A 413 21.86 -9.89 -8.56
N ARG A 414 22.89 -10.67 -8.20
CA ARG A 414 23.62 -10.48 -6.93
C ARG A 414 24.37 -9.15 -6.88
N ALA A 415 25.11 -8.80 -7.94
CA ALA A 415 25.83 -7.53 -7.96
C ALA A 415 24.88 -6.33 -7.82
N LEU A 416 23.71 -6.41 -8.47
CA LEU A 416 22.69 -5.40 -8.36
C LEU A 416 22.18 -5.24 -6.93
N THR A 417 21.84 -6.34 -6.25
CA THR A 417 21.31 -6.25 -4.88
C THR A 417 22.37 -5.78 -3.89
N MET A 418 23.63 -6.23 -4.05
CA MET A 418 24.76 -5.72 -3.26
C MET A 418 24.95 -4.21 -3.45
N GLU A 419 24.94 -3.75 -4.70
CA GLU A 419 25.07 -2.33 -5.01
C GLU A 419 23.90 -1.52 -4.43
N ALA A 420 22.67 -2.00 -4.61
CA ALA A 420 21.47 -1.34 -4.10
C ALA A 420 21.46 -1.30 -2.56
N SER A 421 21.82 -2.40 -1.91
CA SER A 421 21.91 -2.50 -0.46
C SER A 421 22.92 -1.54 0.15
N LYS A 422 24.07 -1.36 -0.50
CA LYS A 422 25.10 -0.45 -0.02
C LYS A 422 24.79 1.02 -0.29
N SER A 423 24.29 1.32 -1.50
CA SER A 423 24.05 2.71 -1.94
C SER A 423 22.72 3.30 -1.43
N GLY A 424 21.75 2.45 -1.11
CA GLY A 424 20.38 2.87 -0.81
C GLY A 424 19.71 3.56 -2.01
N GLY A 425 18.65 4.31 -1.74
CA GLY A 425 17.92 5.07 -2.77
C GLY A 425 17.10 4.19 -3.71
N ARG A 426 16.70 4.76 -4.85
CA ARG A 426 15.78 4.12 -5.80
C ARG A 426 16.51 3.27 -6.83
N TRP A 427 16.07 2.02 -6.94
CA TRP A 427 16.48 1.04 -7.92
C TRP A 427 15.26 0.39 -8.58
N PHE A 428 14.92 0.84 -9.80
CA PHE A 428 13.94 0.17 -10.63
C PHE A 428 14.64 -0.65 -11.72
N VAL A 429 14.43 -1.96 -11.67
CA VAL A 429 15.26 -2.92 -12.38
C VAL A 429 14.40 -3.82 -13.23
N ASN A 430 14.75 -3.93 -14.51
CA ASN A 430 14.16 -4.95 -15.37
C ASN A 430 15.00 -6.24 -15.31
N LEU A 431 14.33 -7.36 -15.06
CA LEU A 431 14.91 -8.70 -15.11
C LEU A 431 14.48 -9.37 -16.41
N PRO A 432 15.40 -9.58 -17.38
CA PRO A 432 15.11 -10.37 -18.56
C PRO A 432 14.62 -11.78 -18.22
N ALA A 433 13.73 -12.31 -19.06
CA ALA A 433 13.27 -13.69 -18.98
C ALA A 433 14.46 -14.66 -19.03
N GLY A 434 14.48 -15.63 -18.13
CA GLY A 434 15.56 -16.59 -17.97
C GLY A 434 15.66 -17.13 -16.54
N SER A 435 16.75 -17.85 -16.28
CA SER A 435 17.00 -18.49 -14.99
C SER A 435 18.27 -17.92 -14.37
N TYR A 436 18.11 -17.23 -13.24
CA TYR A 436 19.16 -16.71 -12.38
C TYR A 436 19.49 -17.80 -11.36
N ILE A 437 20.55 -18.56 -11.62
CA ILE A 437 20.95 -19.69 -10.78
C ILE A 437 21.95 -19.20 -9.74
N LEU A 438 21.55 -19.21 -8.47
CA LEU A 438 22.42 -18.91 -7.34
C LEU A 438 23.30 -20.14 -7.07
N ASN A 439 24.62 -19.98 -7.15
CA ASN A 439 25.56 -21.10 -7.10
C ASN A 439 26.83 -20.81 -6.28
N ARG A 440 26.79 -19.74 -5.49
CA ARG A 440 27.89 -19.33 -4.63
C ARG A 440 27.66 -19.89 -3.22
N ASP A 441 28.62 -20.69 -2.76
CA ASP A 441 28.61 -21.21 -1.39
C ASP A 441 28.62 -20.07 -0.37
N LEU A 442 28.06 -20.33 0.81
CA LEU A 442 28.08 -19.43 1.97
C LEU A 442 29.53 -19.01 2.31
N ASN A 443 29.77 -17.70 2.44
CA ASN A 443 31.06 -17.17 2.86
C ASN A 443 30.99 -16.66 4.32
N LEU A 444 31.84 -17.21 5.19
CA LEU A 444 31.86 -16.93 6.64
C LEU A 444 32.23 -15.49 7.03
N SER A 445 32.66 -14.66 6.08
CA SER A 445 33.11 -13.28 6.34
C SER A 445 32.23 -12.19 5.72
N ASP A 446 31.38 -12.54 4.76
CA ASP A 446 30.60 -11.58 3.98
C ASP A 446 29.30 -12.23 3.53
N ASP A 447 28.24 -11.93 4.27
CA ASP A 447 26.88 -12.45 4.09
C ASP A 447 26.27 -12.05 2.73
N PHE A 448 26.73 -10.94 2.14
CA PHE A 448 26.21 -10.47 0.84
C PHE A 448 26.75 -11.25 -0.37
N ASP A 449 27.80 -12.03 -0.15
CA ASP A 449 28.71 -12.50 -1.18
C ASP A 449 28.48 -13.97 -1.58
N GLY A 450 27.52 -14.66 -0.98
CA GLY A 450 27.19 -16.07 -1.24
C GLY A 450 25.80 -16.43 -0.72
N GLY A 451 25.34 -17.66 -0.97
CA GLY A 451 24.03 -18.11 -0.51
C GLY A 451 22.86 -17.53 -1.31
N ASP A 452 21.84 -17.09 -0.58
CA ASP A 452 20.64 -16.46 -1.09
C ASP A 452 20.86 -15.06 -1.70
N ILE A 453 19.79 -14.40 -2.14
CA ILE A 453 19.82 -12.99 -2.50
C ILE A 453 19.38 -12.16 -1.30
N ASP A 454 20.30 -11.34 -0.80
CA ASP A 454 20.02 -10.36 0.24
C ASP A 454 19.47 -9.04 -0.35
N VAL A 455 18.39 -8.55 0.24
CA VAL A 455 17.87 -7.19 0.07
C VAL A 455 17.78 -6.53 1.45
N LYS A 456 18.79 -5.74 1.79
CA LYS A 456 18.86 -5.01 3.07
C LYS A 456 19.44 -3.61 2.91
N GLN A 457 19.32 -2.78 3.93
CA GLN A 457 19.95 -1.46 3.97
C GLN A 457 21.13 -1.51 4.93
N ASP A 458 22.31 -1.05 4.49
CA ASP A 458 23.48 -0.98 5.36
C ASP A 458 23.35 0.16 6.40
N ASP A 459 23.82 -0.12 7.62
CA ASP A 459 23.82 0.78 8.79
C ASP A 459 24.40 2.19 8.55
N ASP A 460 25.24 2.36 7.53
CA ASP A 460 25.92 3.64 7.21
C ASP A 460 25.00 4.68 6.56
N ASN A 461 23.74 4.34 6.18
CA ASN A 461 22.97 5.13 5.21
C ASN A 461 21.48 5.35 5.54
N TYR A 462 21.15 5.66 6.80
CA TYR A 462 19.77 5.89 7.24
C TYR A 462 19.03 7.01 6.49
N ASP A 463 19.78 8.00 5.98
CA ASP A 463 19.23 9.16 5.29
C ASP A 463 18.83 8.90 3.82
N ASN A 464 19.21 7.74 3.25
CA ASN A 464 18.85 7.33 1.88
C ASN A 464 18.17 5.94 1.86
N PRO A 465 16.88 5.85 2.26
CA PRO A 465 16.09 4.62 2.27
C PRO A 465 16.22 3.79 0.98
N LEU A 466 16.37 2.47 1.09
CA LEU A 466 16.41 1.59 -0.07
C LEU A 466 15.00 1.35 -0.63
N GLN A 467 14.85 1.63 -1.92
CA GLN A 467 13.63 1.35 -2.70
C GLN A 467 14.02 0.47 -3.88
N LEU A 468 13.85 -0.85 -3.75
CA LEU A 468 14.22 -1.80 -4.79
C LEU A 468 12.98 -2.41 -5.43
N THR A 469 12.82 -2.22 -6.73
CA THR A 469 11.76 -2.85 -7.54
C THR A 469 12.39 -3.72 -8.61
N LEU A 470 12.12 -5.02 -8.54
CA LEU A 470 12.53 -6.02 -9.52
C LEU A 470 11.33 -6.40 -10.40
N MET A 471 11.42 -6.07 -11.69
CA MET A 471 10.40 -6.37 -12.68
C MET A 471 10.80 -7.59 -13.49
N GLY A 472 10.22 -8.74 -13.18
CA GLY A 472 10.28 -9.92 -14.04
C GLY A 472 9.61 -9.68 -15.38
N ALA A 473 10.18 -10.26 -16.43
CA ALA A 473 9.60 -10.27 -17.76
C ALA A 473 8.38 -11.21 -17.80
N GLY A 474 7.37 -10.82 -18.59
CA GLY A 474 6.25 -11.70 -18.97
C GLY A 474 5.46 -12.24 -17.78
N ASP A 475 5.21 -13.54 -17.82
CA ASP A 475 4.44 -14.30 -16.83
C ASP A 475 5.33 -14.78 -15.66
N ALA A 476 4.74 -15.29 -14.58
CA ALA A 476 5.49 -15.63 -13.35
C ALA A 476 6.61 -16.68 -13.55
N ASP A 477 6.49 -17.52 -14.59
CA ASP A 477 7.46 -18.56 -14.95
C ASP A 477 8.51 -18.10 -15.97
N ASP A 478 8.43 -16.88 -16.50
CA ASP A 478 9.42 -16.40 -17.49
C ASP A 478 10.71 -15.93 -16.81
N THR A 479 10.62 -15.45 -15.57
CA THR A 479 11.76 -15.03 -14.74
C THR A 479 11.90 -15.97 -13.54
N LYS A 480 12.99 -16.74 -13.47
CA LYS A 480 13.21 -17.75 -12.41
C LYS A 480 14.46 -17.44 -11.62
N ILE A 481 14.36 -17.34 -10.30
CA ILE A 481 15.49 -17.23 -9.39
C ILE A 481 15.56 -18.57 -8.64
N ILE A 482 16.66 -19.29 -8.85
CA ILE A 482 16.80 -20.68 -8.45
C ILE A 482 18.04 -20.81 -7.58
N SER A 483 17.87 -21.26 -6.33
CA SER A 483 19.01 -21.63 -5.50
C SER A 483 19.49 -23.04 -5.86
N ASN A 484 20.80 -23.23 -5.98
CA ASN A 484 21.47 -24.53 -6.09
C ASN A 484 22.50 -24.72 -4.95
N VAL A 485 22.38 -23.93 -3.90
CA VAL A 485 23.24 -23.95 -2.72
C VAL A 485 22.40 -24.25 -1.49
N ALA A 486 23.05 -24.72 -0.41
CA ALA A 486 22.39 -25.07 0.83
C ALA A 486 22.04 -23.80 1.64
N ASP A 487 21.15 -22.98 1.07
CA ASP A 487 20.61 -21.76 1.63
C ASP A 487 19.23 -21.47 0.99
N ARG A 488 18.50 -20.49 1.53
CA ARG A 488 17.24 -20.00 0.96
C ARG A 488 17.46 -19.29 -0.40
N VAL A 489 16.39 -18.75 -0.98
CA VAL A 489 16.46 -18.06 -2.29
C VAL A 489 16.57 -16.54 -2.14
N LEU A 490 15.83 -15.96 -1.20
CA LEU A 490 15.72 -14.51 -1.03
C LEU A 490 15.49 -14.14 0.43
N GLU A 491 16.20 -13.12 0.89
CA GLU A 491 15.96 -12.48 2.16
C GLU A 491 15.76 -10.97 2.02
N VAL A 492 14.74 -10.44 2.68
CA VAL A 492 14.43 -9.01 2.73
C VAL A 492 14.54 -8.56 4.19
N ARG A 493 15.54 -7.75 4.52
CA ARG A 493 15.82 -7.27 5.88
C ARG A 493 15.64 -5.76 5.99
N GLY A 494 14.48 -5.35 6.46
CA GLY A 494 14.20 -4.00 6.95
C GLY A 494 14.43 -3.85 8.46
N ARG A 495 15.06 -4.83 9.12
CA ARG A 495 15.37 -4.78 10.55
C ARG A 495 16.59 -5.61 10.91
N ASP A 496 17.52 -5.01 11.65
CA ASP A 496 18.68 -5.70 12.22
C ASP A 496 18.53 -5.79 13.75
N GLY A 497 18.84 -6.95 14.33
CA GLY A 497 19.06 -7.03 15.77
C GLY A 497 20.38 -6.37 16.16
N THR A 498 20.51 -5.85 17.37
CA THR A 498 21.81 -5.43 17.91
C THR A 498 22.05 -6.06 19.29
N GLY A 499 22.65 -7.26 19.30
CA GLY A 499 23.15 -7.93 20.50
C GLY A 499 22.12 -8.65 21.37
N SER A 500 22.55 -9.10 22.56
CA SER A 500 21.82 -10.01 23.46
C SER A 500 20.59 -9.42 24.17
N ALA A 501 20.09 -8.26 23.74
CA ALA A 501 19.06 -7.49 24.43
C ALA A 501 17.79 -7.22 23.62
N TYR A 502 17.61 -7.82 22.43
CA TYR A 502 16.44 -7.60 21.57
C TYR A 502 16.22 -6.12 21.19
N ASP A 503 17.30 -5.35 21.05
CA ASP A 503 17.25 -3.97 20.55
C ASP A 503 17.32 -4.01 19.01
N TYR A 504 16.17 -3.84 18.37
CA TYR A 504 16.03 -3.91 16.92
C TYR A 504 16.13 -2.51 16.31
N ARG A 505 16.98 -2.35 15.29
CA ARG A 505 16.99 -1.16 14.45
C ARG A 505 16.16 -1.41 13.21
N HIS A 506 15.19 -0.56 12.96
CA HIS A 506 14.40 -0.60 11.73
C HIS A 506 15.07 0.23 10.65
N HIS A 507 15.12 -0.31 9.43
CA HIS A 507 15.60 0.36 8.25
C HIS A 507 14.43 0.65 7.31
N PRO A 508 14.28 1.88 6.81
CA PRO A 508 13.25 2.21 5.84
C PRO A 508 13.56 1.52 4.51
N LEU A 509 12.96 0.34 4.32
CA LEU A 509 13.12 -0.52 3.15
C LEU A 509 11.77 -0.74 2.46
N ALA A 510 11.72 -0.47 1.16
CA ALA A 510 10.60 -0.84 0.29
C ALA A 510 11.10 -1.76 -0.82
N PHE A 511 10.63 -3.01 -0.81
CA PHE A 511 10.96 -4.02 -1.80
C PHE A 511 9.71 -4.43 -2.59
N ALA A 512 9.84 -4.51 -3.92
CA ALA A 512 8.78 -5.05 -4.78
C ALA A 512 9.35 -6.04 -5.80
N LEU A 513 8.70 -7.19 -5.93
CA LEU A 513 9.02 -8.22 -6.92
C LEU A 513 7.78 -8.53 -7.76
N PHE A 514 7.94 -8.42 -9.07
CA PHE A 514 6.89 -8.69 -10.05
C PHE A 514 7.27 -9.88 -10.94
N ASN A 515 6.30 -10.74 -11.27
CA ASN A 515 6.41 -11.78 -12.32
C ASN A 515 7.64 -12.69 -12.17
N ALA A 516 7.78 -13.39 -11.04
CA ALA A 516 8.95 -14.23 -10.80
C ALA A 516 8.62 -15.53 -10.07
N THR A 517 9.42 -16.56 -10.33
CA THR A 517 9.42 -17.82 -9.60
C THR A 517 10.68 -17.94 -8.75
N LEU A 518 10.52 -18.20 -7.46
CA LEU A 518 11.58 -18.44 -6.47
C LEU A 518 11.56 -19.93 -6.09
N SER A 519 12.67 -20.64 -6.28
CA SER A 519 12.69 -22.10 -6.05
C SER A 519 14.06 -22.68 -5.71
N GLY A 520 14.06 -23.91 -5.21
CA GLY A 520 15.27 -24.70 -4.99
C GLY A 520 16.06 -24.31 -3.74
N GLY A 521 15.53 -23.43 -2.89
CA GLY A 521 16.14 -23.14 -1.59
C GLY A 521 16.22 -24.41 -0.74
N GLU A 522 17.39 -24.69 -0.18
CA GLU A 522 17.65 -25.85 0.67
C GLU A 522 18.32 -25.39 1.97
N LEU A 523 17.50 -25.05 2.96
CA LEU A 523 17.98 -24.56 4.24
C LEU A 523 18.40 -25.72 5.16
N VAL A 524 19.69 -26.07 5.18
CA VAL A 524 20.22 -27.19 5.98
C VAL A 524 20.83 -26.72 7.30
N ILE A 525 21.66 -25.69 7.26
CA ILE A 525 22.29 -25.04 8.42
C ILE A 525 22.49 -23.58 8.05
N GLU A 526 22.16 -22.68 8.98
CA GLU A 526 22.52 -21.28 8.90
C GLU A 526 23.72 -21.05 9.83
N PRO A 527 24.93 -20.87 9.28
CA PRO A 527 26.13 -20.87 10.08
C PRO A 527 26.36 -19.51 10.77
N PHE A 528 25.46 -19.01 11.63
CA PHE A 528 25.66 -17.68 12.23
C PHE A 528 25.28 -17.56 13.72
N ASP A 529 26.29 -17.67 14.59
CA ASP A 529 26.37 -17.10 15.95
C ASP A 529 26.71 -15.58 15.94
N GLN A 530 26.66 -14.94 14.77
CA GLN A 530 26.96 -13.51 14.55
C GLN A 530 25.90 -12.80 13.68
N ASP A 531 24.90 -13.51 13.16
CA ASP A 531 23.68 -12.86 12.66
C ASP A 531 22.94 -12.34 13.91
N PRO A 532 22.75 -11.02 14.05
CA PRO A 532 21.95 -10.54 15.15
C PRO A 532 20.49 -11.04 15.14
N ASN A 533 20.04 -11.63 14.03
CA ASN A 533 18.76 -12.31 13.83
C ASN A 533 18.91 -13.86 13.73
N SER A 534 19.88 -14.45 14.43
CA SER A 534 20.33 -15.87 14.41
C SER A 534 19.31 -16.95 14.83
N HIS A 535 18.02 -16.76 14.58
CA HIS A 535 16.97 -17.76 14.77
C HIS A 535 16.36 -18.05 13.39
N LEU A 536 16.50 -19.29 12.89
CA LEU A 536 16.40 -19.58 11.44
C LEU A 536 14.95 -19.63 10.97
N GLU A 537 14.43 -18.62 10.28
CA GLU A 537 12.99 -18.53 10.04
C GLU A 537 12.67 -18.30 8.54
N GLY A 538 12.76 -19.34 7.68
CA GLY A 538 12.28 -19.28 6.28
C GLY A 538 13.12 -20.08 5.26
N GLY A 539 12.53 -21.09 4.59
CA GLY A 539 13.26 -22.00 3.68
C GLY A 539 13.37 -21.57 2.21
N GLY A 540 12.35 -20.87 1.71
CA GLY A 540 12.39 -20.25 0.38
C GLY A 540 12.68 -18.75 0.47
N VAL A 541 11.82 -18.04 1.18
CA VAL A 541 11.87 -16.57 1.31
C VAL A 541 11.69 -16.15 2.76
N LYS A 542 12.49 -15.18 3.20
CA LYS A 542 12.37 -14.53 4.51
C LYS A 542 12.16 -13.03 4.34
N VAL A 543 11.17 -12.48 5.03
CA VAL A 543 10.89 -11.03 5.08
C VAL A 543 10.83 -10.58 6.53
N THR A 544 11.65 -9.59 6.90
CA THR A 544 11.68 -9.02 8.25
C THR A 544 11.68 -7.49 8.16
N GLY A 545 10.78 -6.81 8.86
CA GLY A 545 10.83 -5.34 9.06
C GLY A 545 10.60 -4.42 7.84
N GLY A 546 10.76 -4.88 6.59
CA GLY A 546 10.60 -4.05 5.38
C GLY A 546 9.22 -4.12 4.72
N LYS A 547 8.79 -3.04 4.05
CA LYS A 547 7.58 -3.03 3.20
C LYS A 547 7.84 -3.90 1.97
N THR A 548 7.03 -4.95 1.78
CA THR A 548 7.24 -5.89 0.68
C THR A 548 6.00 -6.06 -0.19
N LEU A 549 6.13 -5.89 -1.51
CA LEU A 549 5.10 -6.22 -2.48
C LEU A 549 5.55 -7.38 -3.36
N PHE A 550 4.86 -8.52 -3.29
CA PHE A 550 4.96 -9.57 -4.32
C PHE A 550 3.72 -9.53 -5.17
N TYR A 551 3.90 -9.41 -6.49
CA TYR A 551 2.81 -9.44 -7.45
C TYR A 551 3.09 -10.46 -8.56
N ASN A 552 2.21 -11.42 -8.76
CA ASN A 552 2.39 -12.49 -9.75
C ASN A 552 3.68 -13.28 -9.48
N VAL A 553 3.86 -13.75 -8.23
CA VAL A 553 5.07 -14.46 -7.77
C VAL A 553 4.73 -15.88 -7.33
N VAL A 554 5.60 -16.83 -7.65
CA VAL A 554 5.49 -18.24 -7.26
C VAL A 554 6.69 -18.63 -6.39
N ILE A 555 6.44 -19.20 -5.20
CA ILE A 555 7.48 -19.77 -4.34
C ILE A 555 7.26 -21.29 -4.30
N ARG A 556 8.24 -22.06 -4.76
CA ARG A 556 8.07 -23.51 -4.86
C ARG A 556 9.32 -24.34 -4.68
N ASP A 557 9.11 -25.62 -4.38
CA ASP A 557 10.17 -26.62 -4.34
C ASP A 557 11.31 -26.22 -3.38
N ASN A 558 10.98 -25.53 -2.29
CA ASN A 558 11.96 -25.18 -1.24
C ASN A 558 11.90 -26.22 -0.11
N ILE A 559 13.06 -26.51 0.44
CA ILE A 559 13.27 -27.54 1.45
C ILE A 559 13.95 -26.89 2.67
N ILE A 560 13.44 -27.20 3.86
CA ILE A 560 14.18 -26.97 5.11
C ILE A 560 14.56 -28.34 5.68
N ASP A 561 15.86 -28.54 5.94
CA ASP A 561 16.44 -29.73 6.57
C ASP A 561 17.33 -29.31 7.76
N ALA A 562 16.76 -28.56 8.70
CA ALA A 562 17.49 -28.03 9.85
C ALA A 562 17.61 -29.05 11.00
N THR A 563 18.73 -29.00 11.73
CA THR A 563 18.99 -29.90 12.87
C THR A 563 18.11 -29.57 14.10
N PRO A 564 17.89 -30.50 15.06
CA PRO A 564 16.81 -30.40 16.07
C PRO A 564 16.89 -29.24 17.08
N ALA A 565 17.92 -28.40 17.04
CA ALA A 565 18.11 -27.28 17.97
C ALA A 565 17.57 -25.94 17.46
N ASP A 566 17.15 -25.86 16.18
CA ASP A 566 16.94 -24.59 15.49
C ASP A 566 15.44 -24.25 15.28
N TYR A 567 15.08 -22.98 15.41
CA TYR A 567 13.69 -22.46 15.42
C TYR A 567 13.12 -22.22 14.00
N SER A 568 12.89 -23.25 13.19
CA SER A 568 12.37 -23.11 11.81
C SER A 568 10.88 -22.75 11.71
N GLN A 569 10.55 -21.56 11.19
CA GLN A 569 9.18 -21.04 11.25
C GLN A 569 8.33 -21.17 9.96
N GLY A 570 8.89 -21.25 8.74
CA GLY A 570 8.07 -21.46 7.52
C GLY A 570 8.84 -22.01 6.30
N GLY A 571 8.30 -23.03 5.62
CA GLY A 571 8.97 -23.72 4.51
C GLY A 571 9.10 -22.93 3.21
N GLY A 572 8.00 -22.32 2.74
CA GLY A 572 7.99 -21.48 1.55
C GLY A 572 8.32 -20.03 1.86
N LEU A 573 7.47 -19.39 2.68
CA LEU A 573 7.57 -17.98 3.03
C LEU A 573 7.49 -17.79 4.55
N TYR A 574 8.42 -17.00 5.07
CA TYR A 574 8.36 -16.47 6.43
C TYR A 574 8.29 -14.94 6.42
N VAL A 575 7.40 -14.38 7.25
CA VAL A 575 7.22 -12.93 7.41
C VAL A 575 7.19 -12.57 8.90
N ASP A 576 8.08 -11.67 9.33
CA ASP A 576 8.04 -11.08 10.67
C ASP A 576 7.86 -9.56 10.58
N THR A 577 6.71 -9.10 11.09
CA THR A 577 6.32 -7.70 11.18
C THR A 577 6.30 -7.22 12.63
N ARG A 578 6.94 -7.87 13.60
CA ARG A 578 7.00 -7.32 14.98
C ARG A 578 7.94 -6.11 15.06
N SER A 579 7.67 -5.16 15.95
CA SER A 579 8.57 -4.00 16.14
C SER A 579 9.77 -4.30 17.06
N ALA A 580 9.55 -4.62 18.34
CA ALA A 580 10.56 -5.13 19.28
C ALA A 580 9.87 -5.43 20.62
N ASN A 581 10.04 -6.64 21.18
CA ASN A 581 9.46 -7.12 22.44
C ASN A 581 7.92 -6.99 22.57
N SER A 582 7.30 -7.94 23.28
CA SER A 582 5.87 -7.87 23.60
C SER A 582 5.58 -6.67 24.52
N GLY A 583 5.27 -5.50 23.94
CA GLY A 583 4.89 -4.31 24.70
C GLY A 583 5.37 -2.95 24.18
N ASN A 584 6.09 -2.87 23.05
CA ASN A 584 6.39 -1.59 22.40
C ASN A 584 5.45 -1.32 21.22
N SER A 585 4.87 -0.13 21.20
CA SER A 585 3.82 0.30 20.27
C SER A 585 4.37 0.89 18.96
N ASP A 586 5.60 0.55 18.55
CA ASP A 586 6.09 1.08 17.27
C ASP A 586 5.33 0.38 16.14
N LEU A 587 4.87 1.19 15.17
CA LEU A 587 4.28 0.68 13.95
C LEU A 587 5.38 -0.06 13.18
N PRO A 588 5.24 -1.36 12.91
CA PRO A 588 6.26 -2.06 12.15
C PRO A 588 6.29 -1.52 10.72
N HIS A 589 7.48 -1.19 10.23
CA HIS A 589 7.67 -0.79 8.83
C HIS A 589 7.18 -1.87 7.85
N ALA A 590 7.14 -3.15 8.25
CA ALA A 590 6.60 -4.25 7.46
C ALA A 590 5.07 -4.37 7.44
N ALA A 591 4.33 -3.61 8.25
CA ALA A 591 2.86 -3.70 8.35
C ALA A 591 2.10 -3.37 7.04
N GLU A 592 2.80 -2.88 6.02
CA GLU A 592 2.27 -2.62 4.68
C GLU A 592 2.68 -3.68 3.63
N SER A 593 3.18 -4.85 4.07
CA SER A 593 3.51 -5.94 3.16
C SER A 593 2.25 -6.54 2.52
N ARG A 594 2.28 -6.69 1.19
CA ARG A 594 1.13 -7.08 0.38
C ARG A 594 1.55 -8.16 -0.62
N PHE A 595 0.82 -9.27 -0.63
CA PHE A 595 1.08 -10.39 -1.55
C PHE A 595 -0.14 -10.59 -2.44
N GLU A 596 0.03 -10.40 -3.75
CA GLU A 596 -1.08 -10.46 -4.70
C GLU A 596 -0.78 -11.37 -5.89
N ARG A 597 -1.76 -12.18 -6.28
CA ARG A 597 -1.61 -13.19 -7.34
C ARG A 597 -0.36 -14.02 -7.04
N PHE A 598 -0.43 -14.74 -5.94
CA PHE A 598 0.74 -15.28 -5.27
C PHE A 598 0.53 -16.76 -4.99
N ALA A 599 1.52 -17.59 -5.35
CA ALA A 599 1.43 -19.02 -5.11
C ALA A 599 2.59 -19.55 -4.27
N ILE A 600 2.28 -20.43 -3.33
CA ILE A 600 3.24 -21.15 -2.50
C ILE A 600 2.92 -22.62 -2.61
N ILE A 601 3.76 -23.36 -3.34
CA ILE A 601 3.48 -24.75 -3.68
C ILE A 601 4.66 -25.68 -3.44
N ASP A 602 4.37 -26.94 -3.10
CA ASP A 602 5.37 -28.02 -3.03
C ASP A 602 6.58 -27.71 -2.12
N ASN A 603 6.42 -26.84 -1.11
CA ASN A 603 7.47 -26.55 -0.14
C ASN A 603 7.43 -27.57 0.99
N THR A 604 8.60 -27.97 1.46
CA THR A 604 8.74 -29.04 2.46
C THR A 604 9.62 -28.61 3.62
N VAL A 605 9.14 -28.80 4.84
CA VAL A 605 9.95 -28.73 6.05
C VAL A 605 10.16 -30.14 6.57
N MET A 606 11.40 -30.63 6.48
CA MET A 606 11.80 -31.92 7.01
C MET A 606 12.15 -31.78 8.50
N GLN A 607 11.59 -32.64 9.35
CA GLN A 607 11.91 -32.64 10.78
C GLN A 607 12.26 -34.06 11.29
N PRO A 608 13.41 -34.23 11.98
CA PRO A 608 13.74 -35.46 12.70
C PRO A 608 13.28 -35.50 14.18
N GLY A 609 12.61 -34.47 14.72
CA GLY A 609 11.94 -34.49 16.04
C GLY A 609 12.30 -33.38 17.05
N GLY A 610 11.81 -32.16 16.82
CA GLY A 610 11.95 -30.99 17.74
C GLY A 610 10.63 -30.24 18.00
N TYR A 611 10.62 -29.26 18.91
CA TYR A 611 9.40 -28.60 19.44
C TYR A 611 8.98 -27.29 18.73
N SER A 612 9.41 -26.99 17.49
CA SER A 612 9.28 -25.61 16.96
C SER A 612 9.18 -25.45 15.42
N VAL A 613 8.45 -26.32 14.70
CA VAL A 613 8.23 -26.14 13.23
C VAL A 613 6.81 -25.68 12.96
N PHE A 614 6.57 -24.51 12.36
CA PHE A 614 5.22 -23.92 12.37
C PHE A 614 4.41 -24.07 11.06
N SER A 615 5.01 -24.08 9.86
CA SER A 615 4.28 -24.43 8.62
C SER A 615 5.16 -24.84 7.42
N GLY A 616 4.62 -25.67 6.52
CA GLY A 616 5.25 -26.01 5.24
C GLY A 616 5.17 -24.88 4.22
N GLY A 617 4.06 -24.16 4.16
CA GLY A 617 3.84 -23.05 3.24
C GLY A 617 4.24 -21.70 3.81
N VAL A 618 3.27 -20.98 4.41
CA VAL A 618 3.43 -19.61 4.95
C VAL A 618 3.49 -19.63 6.46
N HIS A 619 4.44 -18.90 7.02
CA HIS A 619 4.37 -18.47 8.40
C HIS A 619 4.51 -16.96 8.51
N ALA A 620 3.58 -16.31 9.20
CA ALA A 620 3.61 -14.87 9.40
C ALA A 620 3.40 -14.52 10.87
N ILE A 621 4.20 -13.59 11.38
CA ILE A 621 4.11 -13.07 12.74
C ILE A 621 4.04 -11.54 12.70
N GLY A 622 3.23 -10.93 13.55
CA GLY A 622 3.09 -9.50 13.74
C GLY A 622 2.83 -9.12 15.21
N PRO A 623 2.60 -7.82 15.51
CA PRO A 623 2.42 -7.33 16.88
C PRO A 623 1.23 -8.00 17.62
N SER A 624 1.36 -8.08 18.94
CA SER A 624 0.53 -8.85 19.88
C SER A 624 -0.81 -8.18 20.23
N PRO A 625 -1.88 -8.93 20.61
CA PRO A 625 -3.25 -8.46 20.93
C PRO A 625 -3.43 -7.43 22.08
N TYR A 626 -2.40 -6.69 22.48
CA TYR A 626 -2.49 -5.58 23.43
C TYR A 626 -2.47 -4.19 22.77
N ASP A 627 -2.31 -4.12 21.44
CA ASP A 627 -2.47 -2.88 20.67
C ASP A 627 -3.89 -2.79 20.13
N ALA A 628 -4.68 -1.85 20.66
CA ALA A 628 -6.07 -1.61 20.29
C ALA A 628 -6.28 -1.09 18.84
N ALA A 629 -5.23 -1.13 18.00
CA ALA A 629 -5.19 -0.57 16.66
C ALA A 629 -4.50 -1.48 15.62
N SER A 630 -4.30 -2.78 15.90
CA SER A 630 -3.78 -3.70 14.87
C SER A 630 -4.92 -4.16 13.96
N ASP A 631 -4.90 -3.77 12.68
CA ASP A 631 -5.67 -4.46 11.64
C ASP A 631 -5.18 -5.92 11.59
N GLY A 632 -6.00 -6.89 12.01
CA GLY A 632 -5.62 -8.31 11.95
C GLY A 632 -5.34 -8.81 10.53
N LEU A 633 -4.94 -10.08 10.41
CA LEU A 633 -4.72 -10.77 9.13
C LEU A 633 -5.88 -10.52 8.15
N THR A 634 -5.60 -10.31 6.86
CA THR A 634 -6.65 -10.31 5.82
C THR A 634 -6.27 -11.22 4.65
N LEU A 635 -6.99 -12.32 4.47
CA LEU A 635 -6.87 -13.22 3.30
C LEU A 635 -8.11 -13.13 2.43
N LEU A 636 -7.92 -12.84 1.14
CA LEU A 636 -9.02 -12.62 0.19
C LEU A 636 -8.84 -13.41 -1.10
N ASN A 637 -9.91 -14.02 -1.60
CA ASN A 637 -9.92 -14.67 -2.92
C ASN A 637 -8.79 -15.73 -3.03
N GLY A 638 -8.81 -16.75 -2.18
CA GLY A 638 -7.69 -17.67 -2.06
C GLY A 638 -8.10 -19.14 -2.03
N THR A 639 -7.15 -20.02 -2.34
CA THR A 639 -7.30 -21.48 -2.26
C THR A 639 -6.16 -22.06 -1.45
N ILE A 640 -6.48 -22.73 -0.34
CA ILE A 640 -5.54 -23.46 0.52
C ILE A 640 -5.91 -24.94 0.48
N ALA A 641 -5.12 -25.76 -0.24
CA ALA A 641 -5.51 -27.13 -0.50
C ALA A 641 -4.36 -28.13 -0.53
N GLY A 642 -4.65 -29.39 -0.14
CA GLY A 642 -3.69 -30.49 -0.26
C GLY A 642 -2.47 -30.38 0.65
N ASN A 643 -2.47 -29.48 1.64
CA ASN A 643 -1.34 -29.29 2.53
C ASN A 643 -1.32 -30.33 3.66
N LEU A 644 -0.12 -30.69 4.13
CA LEU A 644 0.10 -31.70 5.15
C LEU A 644 0.86 -31.12 6.35
N SER A 645 0.25 -31.22 7.53
CA SER A 645 0.90 -30.94 8.82
C SER A 645 1.37 -32.22 9.50
N ALA A 646 2.57 -32.23 10.08
CA ALA A 646 3.00 -33.32 10.99
C ALA A 646 3.01 -32.95 12.47
N LEU A 647 2.88 -31.68 12.86
CA LEU A 647 2.88 -31.31 14.28
C LEU A 647 2.17 -29.97 14.52
N TYR A 648 2.50 -28.95 13.72
CA TYR A 648 1.91 -27.62 13.81
C TYR A 648 1.03 -27.33 12.60
N GLY A 649 1.47 -26.55 11.60
CA GLY A 649 0.71 -26.22 10.39
C GLY A 649 1.25 -26.90 9.11
N GLY A 650 0.39 -27.10 8.11
CA GLY A 650 0.79 -27.57 6.77
C GLY A 650 0.89 -26.42 5.77
N GLY A 651 -0.23 -25.75 5.52
CA GLY A 651 -0.37 -24.68 4.52
C GLY A 651 0.05 -23.32 5.06
N ALA A 652 -0.70 -22.76 6.00
CA ALA A 652 -0.45 -21.44 6.56
C ALA A 652 -0.63 -21.41 8.07
N MET A 653 0.27 -20.72 8.76
CA MET A 653 0.16 -20.44 10.20
C MET A 653 0.46 -18.97 10.45
N LEU A 654 -0.53 -18.23 10.92
CA LEU A 654 -0.53 -16.77 10.86
C LEU A 654 -0.86 -16.18 12.25
N TYR A 655 -0.02 -15.28 12.74
CA TYR A 655 -0.14 -14.59 14.02
C TYR A 655 0.02 -13.08 13.79
N GLY A 656 -1.04 -12.32 13.54
CA GLY A 656 -0.97 -10.85 13.40
C GLY A 656 -1.09 -10.33 11.97
N ILE A 657 -0.43 -9.20 11.68
CA ILE A 657 -0.64 -8.39 10.46
C ILE A 657 0.02 -9.07 9.24
N PHE A 658 -0.81 -9.63 8.36
CA PHE A 658 -0.45 -10.11 7.03
C PHE A 658 -1.62 -9.82 6.09
N SER A 659 -1.37 -9.34 4.88
CA SER A 659 -2.42 -9.10 3.89
C SER A 659 -2.06 -9.77 2.58
N ALA A 660 -2.92 -10.66 2.12
CA ALA A 660 -2.72 -11.34 0.87
C ALA A 660 -4.03 -11.57 0.12
N SER A 661 -3.98 -11.42 -1.20
CA SER A 661 -5.11 -11.67 -2.09
C SER A 661 -4.72 -12.50 -3.30
N PHE A 662 -5.64 -13.32 -3.84
CA PHE A 662 -5.35 -14.23 -4.95
C PHE A 662 -4.22 -15.20 -4.62
N VAL A 663 -4.35 -15.84 -3.47
CA VAL A 663 -3.32 -16.74 -2.94
C VAL A 663 -3.64 -18.19 -3.27
N SER A 664 -2.66 -18.93 -3.78
CA SER A 664 -2.72 -20.38 -3.89
C SER A 664 -1.67 -21.04 -2.97
N ILE A 665 -2.10 -21.66 -1.88
CA ILE A 665 -1.22 -22.37 -0.93
C ILE A 665 -1.50 -23.86 -1.06
N VAL A 666 -0.66 -24.57 -1.81
CA VAL A 666 -1.01 -25.92 -2.29
C VAL A 666 0.11 -26.93 -2.08
N ASN A 667 -0.21 -28.12 -1.58
CA ASN A 667 0.71 -29.25 -1.44
C ASN A 667 1.99 -28.94 -0.66
N ASN A 668 1.92 -28.03 0.31
CA ASN A 668 3.03 -27.79 1.21
C ASN A 668 3.01 -28.81 2.35
N SER A 669 4.18 -29.21 2.81
CA SER A 669 4.35 -30.24 3.83
C SER A 669 5.24 -29.74 4.96
N SER A 670 4.82 -29.93 6.20
CA SER A 670 5.71 -29.87 7.38
C SER A 670 6.04 -31.26 7.92
N ALA A 671 5.81 -32.30 7.12
CA ALA A 671 5.89 -33.70 7.51
C ALA A 671 7.03 -34.46 6.81
N ASN A 672 7.59 -35.45 7.54
CA ASN A 672 8.34 -36.54 6.95
C ASN A 672 7.38 -37.62 6.38
N ASN A 673 7.92 -38.67 5.75
CA ASN A 673 7.13 -39.74 5.10
C ASN A 673 6.15 -40.51 6.01
N PHE A 674 6.09 -40.24 7.32
CA PHE A 674 5.23 -40.92 8.30
C PHE A 674 4.51 -39.92 9.22
N PRO A 675 3.42 -39.29 8.78
CA PRO A 675 2.68 -38.34 9.61
C PRO A 675 2.04 -39.03 10.84
N PRO A 676 1.95 -38.36 12.00
CA PRO A 676 1.26 -38.89 13.16
C PRO A 676 -0.26 -38.95 12.92
N PRO A 677 -1.02 -39.65 13.78
CA PRO A 677 -2.48 -39.74 13.64
C PRO A 677 -3.18 -38.38 13.61
N SER A 678 -2.83 -37.49 14.55
CA SER A 678 -3.35 -36.13 14.67
C SER A 678 -2.25 -35.14 15.06
N THR A 679 -2.49 -33.84 14.82
CA THR A 679 -1.57 -32.73 15.10
C THR A 679 -2.24 -31.64 15.94
N GLN A 680 -1.45 -30.68 16.44
CA GLN A 680 -1.98 -29.60 17.26
C GLN A 680 -2.75 -28.57 16.44
N TYR A 681 -2.34 -28.33 15.19
CA TYR A 681 -2.96 -27.34 14.31
C TYR A 681 -3.29 -27.90 12.93
N ALA A 682 -3.95 -27.08 12.10
CA ALA A 682 -4.55 -27.49 10.85
C ALA A 682 -3.50 -27.90 9.81
N GLY A 683 -3.89 -28.83 8.94
CA GLY A 683 -3.18 -29.01 7.67
C GLY A 683 -3.29 -27.76 6.80
N GLY A 684 -4.44 -27.09 6.81
CA GLY A 684 -4.72 -25.93 5.97
C GLY A 684 -4.27 -24.60 6.60
N LEU A 685 -5.21 -23.89 7.21
CA LEU A 685 -5.02 -22.56 7.80
C LEU A 685 -5.11 -22.61 9.33
N THR A 686 -4.05 -22.17 10.00
CA THR A 686 -4.06 -21.93 11.45
C THR A 686 -3.91 -20.46 11.72
N VAL A 687 -4.82 -19.88 12.52
CA VAL A 687 -4.77 -18.47 12.90
C VAL A 687 -4.61 -18.29 14.41
N GLY A 688 -3.73 -17.36 14.78
CA GLY A 688 -3.56 -16.84 16.14
C GLY A 688 -3.92 -15.35 16.21
N GLY A 689 -4.29 -14.87 17.39
CA GLY A 689 -4.67 -13.46 17.60
C GLY A 689 -6.12 -13.12 17.22
N GLN A 690 -6.49 -11.84 17.36
CA GLN A 690 -7.83 -11.33 17.04
C GLN A 690 -7.92 -10.79 15.61
N ASP A 691 -9.15 -10.62 15.12
CA ASP A 691 -9.46 -9.88 13.90
C ASP A 691 -8.83 -10.44 12.61
N ASN A 692 -8.59 -11.76 12.56
CA ASN A 692 -8.14 -12.43 11.34
C ASN A 692 -9.30 -12.54 10.34
N ARG A 693 -9.37 -11.61 9.39
CA ARG A 693 -10.43 -11.48 8.40
C ARG A 693 -10.20 -12.40 7.19
N VAL A 694 -11.23 -13.15 6.82
CA VAL A 694 -11.23 -13.98 5.61
C VAL A 694 -12.47 -13.74 4.77
N ARG A 695 -12.29 -13.61 3.46
CA ARG A 695 -13.39 -13.51 2.50
C ARG A 695 -13.03 -14.32 1.27
N ASN A 696 -14.01 -14.99 0.69
CA ASN A 696 -13.80 -15.71 -0.55
C ASN A 696 -12.60 -16.69 -0.47
N LEU A 697 -12.49 -17.42 0.65
CA LEU A 697 -11.42 -18.37 0.87
C LEU A 697 -11.96 -19.79 0.72
N LEU A 698 -11.30 -20.61 -0.10
CA LEU A 698 -11.58 -22.03 -0.28
C LEU A 698 -10.50 -22.86 0.42
N LEU A 699 -10.87 -23.62 1.44
CA LEU A 699 -9.99 -24.52 2.17
C LEU A 699 -10.51 -25.95 2.03
N ALA A 700 -9.70 -26.84 1.47
CA ALA A 700 -10.09 -28.24 1.29
C ALA A 700 -8.92 -29.20 1.12
N GLY A 701 -9.14 -30.45 1.53
CA GLY A 701 -8.20 -31.55 1.31
C GLY A 701 -6.89 -31.39 2.09
N ASN A 702 -6.88 -30.59 3.15
CA ASN A 702 -5.71 -30.43 3.99
C ASN A 702 -5.71 -31.44 5.15
N LEU A 703 -4.52 -31.91 5.53
CA LEU A 703 -4.35 -32.97 6.52
C LEU A 703 -3.54 -32.50 7.74
N ALA A 704 -4.13 -32.66 8.92
CA ALA A 704 -3.50 -32.59 10.23
C ALA A 704 -3.05 -34.00 10.65
N GLY A 705 -1.82 -34.38 10.30
CA GLY A 705 -1.35 -35.75 10.43
C GLY A 705 -2.06 -36.65 9.42
N THR A 706 -2.89 -37.58 9.90
CA THR A 706 -3.74 -38.42 9.04
C THR A 706 -5.21 -37.99 9.01
N GLU A 707 -5.57 -36.98 9.80
CA GLU A 707 -6.92 -36.46 9.91
C GLU A 707 -7.12 -35.25 9.00
N ALA A 708 -8.32 -35.09 8.44
CA ALA A 708 -8.65 -33.90 7.66
C ALA A 708 -8.88 -32.71 8.62
N SER A 709 -8.19 -31.59 8.38
CA SER A 709 -8.37 -30.36 9.13
C SER A 709 -7.95 -29.17 8.27
N ASP A 710 -8.94 -28.43 7.77
CA ASP A 710 -8.75 -27.29 6.89
C ASP A 710 -8.49 -26.00 7.66
N CYS A 711 -9.02 -25.86 8.87
CA CYS A 711 -8.76 -24.70 9.72
C CYS A 711 -8.71 -25.06 11.20
N GLU A 712 -7.92 -24.31 11.97
CA GLU A 712 -7.83 -24.38 13.44
C GLU A 712 -7.51 -22.98 13.99
N THR A 713 -7.80 -22.74 15.28
CA THR A 713 -7.39 -21.51 15.98
C THR A 713 -6.35 -21.83 17.05
N ALA A 714 -5.30 -21.03 17.15
CA ALA A 714 -4.12 -21.41 17.91
C ALA A 714 -4.27 -21.20 19.44
N GLU A 715 -5.15 -20.30 19.86
CA GLU A 715 -5.33 -19.89 21.26
C GLU A 715 -6.82 -19.68 21.57
N PHE A 716 -7.21 -19.76 22.85
CA PHE A 716 -8.62 -19.64 23.27
C PHE A 716 -9.29 -18.33 22.86
N SER A 717 -8.51 -17.24 22.73
CA SER A 717 -9.01 -15.96 22.29
C SER A 717 -8.95 -15.79 20.77
N SER A 718 -8.27 -16.66 20.03
CA SER A 718 -8.07 -16.45 18.59
C SER A 718 -9.39 -16.57 17.82
N SER A 719 -9.56 -15.74 16.80
CA SER A 719 -10.77 -15.74 15.98
C SER A 719 -10.46 -15.68 14.49
N LEU A 720 -11.21 -16.47 13.70
CA LEU A 720 -11.29 -16.35 12.25
C LEU A 720 -12.57 -15.58 11.91
N VAL A 721 -12.44 -14.30 11.58
CA VAL A 721 -13.55 -13.40 11.28
C VAL A 721 -13.91 -13.54 9.80
N SER A 722 -15.02 -14.22 9.52
CA SER A 722 -15.57 -14.28 8.18
C SER A 722 -16.15 -12.93 7.75
N LEU A 723 -15.78 -12.49 6.57
CA LEU A 723 -16.44 -11.40 5.83
C LEU A 723 -17.41 -11.94 4.76
N GLY A 724 -17.75 -13.23 4.83
CA GLY A 724 -18.66 -13.91 3.93
C GLY A 724 -17.98 -14.69 2.81
N TYR A 725 -18.77 -15.58 2.19
CA TYR A 725 -18.43 -16.36 1.00
C TYR A 725 -17.19 -17.25 1.15
N ASN A 726 -16.96 -17.84 2.32
CA ASN A 726 -15.87 -18.79 2.51
C ASN A 726 -16.37 -20.23 2.36
N LEU A 727 -15.57 -21.12 1.77
CA LEU A 727 -15.82 -22.56 1.74
C LEU A 727 -14.75 -23.27 2.56
N ILE A 728 -15.18 -24.01 3.59
CA ILE A 728 -14.31 -24.85 4.41
C ILE A 728 -14.85 -26.28 4.38
N ALA A 729 -14.12 -27.18 3.74
CA ALA A 729 -14.61 -28.54 3.49
C ALA A 729 -14.65 -29.40 4.74
N VAL A 730 -13.65 -29.28 5.62
CA VAL A 730 -13.56 -29.97 6.91
C VAL A 730 -12.97 -29.03 7.95
N PRO A 731 -13.80 -28.22 8.64
CA PRO A 731 -13.33 -27.42 9.76
C PRO A 731 -12.77 -28.32 10.86
N GLY A 732 -11.62 -27.95 11.42
CA GLY A 732 -11.03 -28.63 12.57
C GLY A 732 -11.77 -28.33 13.87
N ASP A 733 -11.44 -29.09 14.93
CA ASP A 733 -12.17 -29.07 16.21
C ASP A 733 -12.13 -27.70 16.91
N SER A 734 -11.05 -26.93 16.72
CA SER A 734 -10.87 -25.58 17.27
C SER A 734 -11.14 -24.47 16.27
N CYS A 735 -11.67 -24.77 15.07
CA CYS A 735 -11.96 -23.73 14.08
C CYS A 735 -13.17 -22.88 14.46
N VAL A 736 -12.92 -21.79 15.19
CA VAL A 736 -13.95 -20.82 15.59
C VAL A 736 -14.07 -19.74 14.53
N ILE A 737 -15.23 -19.71 13.85
CA ILE A 737 -15.55 -18.72 12.82
C ILE A 737 -16.57 -17.73 13.37
N SER A 738 -16.23 -16.44 13.32
CA SER A 738 -17.10 -15.31 13.69
C SER A 738 -17.40 -14.41 12.48
N GLY A 739 -18.06 -13.27 12.69
CA GLY A 739 -18.36 -12.31 11.62
C GLY A 739 -19.60 -12.69 10.80
N ASP A 740 -19.58 -12.37 9.50
CA ASP A 740 -20.64 -12.77 8.56
C ASP A 740 -20.43 -14.21 8.11
N THR A 741 -21.17 -15.13 8.74
CA THR A 741 -21.15 -16.56 8.43
C THR A 741 -22.32 -17.00 7.56
N SER A 742 -23.22 -16.08 7.17
CA SER A 742 -24.49 -16.41 6.50
C SER A 742 -24.31 -16.98 5.09
N THR A 743 -23.21 -16.62 4.44
CA THR A 743 -22.83 -17.00 3.08
C THR A 743 -21.70 -18.03 3.04
N ASN A 744 -21.25 -18.52 4.20
CA ASN A 744 -20.19 -19.53 4.25
C ASN A 744 -20.74 -20.92 3.96
N LEU A 745 -19.93 -21.71 3.25
CA LEU A 745 -20.17 -23.11 2.94
C LEU A 745 -19.25 -23.97 3.82
N LEU A 746 -19.79 -24.47 4.92
CA LEU A 746 -19.07 -25.34 5.86
C LEU A 746 -19.43 -26.80 5.61
N ASN A 747 -18.45 -27.71 5.72
CA ASN A 747 -18.63 -29.14 5.50
C ASN A 747 -19.08 -29.49 4.08
N ALA A 748 -18.58 -28.74 3.09
CA ALA A 748 -18.91 -28.89 1.68
C ALA A 748 -17.67 -29.28 0.87
N ASP A 749 -17.77 -30.33 0.05
CA ASP A 749 -16.68 -30.72 -0.85
C ASP A 749 -16.65 -29.78 -2.06
N PRO A 750 -15.56 -29.04 -2.30
CA PRO A 750 -15.44 -28.19 -3.48
C PRO A 750 -15.13 -28.94 -4.77
N GLU A 751 -15.00 -30.28 -4.74
CA GLU A 751 -14.70 -31.11 -5.91
C GLU A 751 -13.47 -30.63 -6.69
N LEU A 752 -12.41 -30.21 -5.98
CA LEU A 752 -11.24 -29.59 -6.61
C LEU A 752 -10.68 -30.47 -7.74
N GLY A 753 -10.48 -29.85 -8.89
CA GLY A 753 -9.80 -30.47 -10.03
C GLY A 753 -8.32 -30.74 -9.76
N PRO A 754 -7.62 -31.45 -10.68
CA PRO A 754 -6.18 -31.57 -10.60
C PRO A 754 -5.50 -30.20 -10.68
N ARG A 755 -4.28 -30.08 -10.13
CA ARG A 755 -3.50 -28.84 -10.19
C ARG A 755 -3.23 -28.44 -11.65
N GLN A 756 -3.46 -27.18 -11.95
CA GLN A 756 -3.21 -26.57 -13.26
C GLN A 756 -2.20 -25.42 -13.11
N SER A 757 -1.74 -24.90 -14.26
CA SER A 757 -0.96 -23.66 -14.32
C SER A 757 -1.35 -22.87 -15.57
N ILE A 758 -1.66 -21.59 -15.40
CA ILE A 758 -1.97 -20.63 -16.48
C ILE A 758 -1.13 -19.39 -16.23
N ALA A 759 -0.47 -18.87 -17.27
CA ALA A 759 0.44 -17.72 -17.16
C ALA A 759 1.51 -17.91 -16.05
N GLY A 760 2.00 -19.15 -15.91
CA GLY A 760 2.96 -19.53 -14.88
C GLY A 760 2.41 -19.62 -13.45
N MET A 761 1.15 -19.24 -13.21
CA MET A 761 0.53 -19.28 -11.88
C MET A 761 -0.10 -20.65 -11.62
N PRO A 762 0.41 -21.45 -10.66
CA PRO A 762 -0.18 -22.75 -10.32
C PRO A 762 -1.40 -22.60 -9.39
N PHE A 763 -2.43 -23.41 -9.60
CA PHE A 763 -3.66 -23.36 -8.80
C PHE A 763 -4.47 -24.67 -8.85
N HIS A 764 -5.46 -24.79 -7.95
CA HIS A 764 -6.59 -25.72 -8.09
C HIS A 764 -7.86 -24.92 -8.38
N SER A 765 -8.67 -25.39 -9.33
CA SER A 765 -10.01 -24.85 -9.58
C SER A 765 -11.08 -25.73 -8.93
N PRO A 766 -12.20 -25.14 -8.49
CA PRO A 766 -13.42 -25.90 -8.22
C PRO A 766 -13.82 -26.78 -9.41
N GLY A 767 -14.42 -27.94 -9.12
CA GLY A 767 -15.01 -28.78 -10.16
C GLY A 767 -16.32 -28.18 -10.70
N PRO A 768 -16.79 -28.57 -11.91
CA PRO A 768 -18.01 -28.03 -12.50
C PRO A 768 -19.31 -28.25 -11.69
N GLY A 769 -19.33 -29.24 -10.79
CA GLY A 769 -20.46 -29.51 -9.87
C GLY A 769 -20.29 -28.89 -8.49
N SER A 770 -19.22 -28.15 -8.28
CA SER A 770 -18.83 -27.64 -6.96
C SER A 770 -19.81 -26.60 -6.44
N PRO A 771 -20.12 -26.63 -5.13
CA PRO A 771 -20.90 -25.57 -4.51
C PRO A 771 -20.14 -24.24 -4.40
N ALA A 772 -18.84 -24.21 -4.74
CA ALA A 772 -18.06 -22.98 -4.86
C ALA A 772 -18.32 -22.22 -6.16
N VAL A 773 -18.80 -22.89 -7.21
CA VAL A 773 -19.00 -22.27 -8.52
C VAL A 773 -20.22 -21.34 -8.49
N ASP A 774 -20.06 -20.12 -9.00
CA ASP A 774 -21.06 -19.06 -9.05
C ASP A 774 -21.70 -18.74 -7.67
N ALA A 775 -20.99 -19.03 -6.58
CA ALA A 775 -21.53 -18.90 -5.23
C ALA A 775 -21.57 -17.44 -4.72
N ILE A 776 -20.84 -16.54 -5.38
CA ILE A 776 -20.73 -15.12 -5.01
C ILE A 776 -21.51 -14.29 -6.03
N PRO A 777 -22.60 -13.63 -5.64
CA PRO A 777 -23.33 -12.76 -6.56
C PRO A 777 -22.45 -11.66 -7.15
N ALA A 778 -22.72 -11.24 -8.39
CA ALA A 778 -21.95 -10.24 -9.12
C ALA A 778 -21.59 -8.96 -8.33
N GLY A 779 -22.54 -8.45 -7.52
CA GLY A 779 -22.37 -7.26 -6.69
C GLY A 779 -21.66 -7.50 -5.34
N ALA A 780 -21.20 -8.73 -5.09
CA ALA A 780 -20.43 -9.12 -3.91
C ALA A 780 -19.03 -9.65 -4.28
N CYS A 781 -18.70 -9.70 -5.58
CA CYS A 781 -17.40 -10.07 -6.14
C CYS A 781 -16.32 -8.99 -5.90
N GLU A 782 -16.07 -8.71 -4.64
CA GLU A 782 -15.37 -7.50 -4.19
C GLU A 782 -14.34 -7.82 -3.11
N ASP A 783 -13.34 -6.95 -2.94
CA ASP A 783 -12.36 -6.98 -1.84
C ASP A 783 -12.96 -6.43 -0.53
N THR A 784 -12.14 -6.30 0.52
CA THR A 784 -12.58 -5.77 1.83
C THR A 784 -13.01 -4.31 1.80
N GLY A 785 -12.61 -3.55 0.79
CA GLY A 785 -13.05 -2.18 0.56
C GLY A 785 -14.33 -2.10 -0.28
N TYR A 786 -14.97 -3.24 -0.57
CA TYR A 786 -16.09 -3.34 -1.50
C TYR A 786 -15.70 -2.89 -2.92
N PHE A 787 -14.43 -2.99 -3.32
CA PHE A 787 -14.02 -2.73 -4.70
C PHE A 787 -14.13 -4.00 -5.52
N PRO A 788 -14.74 -3.96 -6.72
CA PRO A 788 -14.84 -5.12 -7.58
C PRO A 788 -13.47 -5.64 -7.91
N VAL A 789 -13.34 -6.96 -7.90
CA VAL A 789 -12.09 -7.59 -8.31
C VAL A 789 -12.19 -8.01 -9.77
N PRO A 790 -11.49 -7.35 -10.69
CA PRO A 790 -11.67 -7.59 -12.12
C PRO A 790 -10.95 -8.83 -12.62
N LEU A 791 -9.87 -9.25 -11.95
CA LEU A 791 -9.00 -10.34 -12.39
C LEU A 791 -8.83 -11.39 -11.27
N ASP A 792 -8.72 -12.65 -11.65
CA ASP A 792 -8.39 -13.75 -10.75
C ASP A 792 -6.88 -13.98 -10.60
N ALA A 793 -6.47 -15.04 -9.89
CA ALA A 793 -5.05 -15.35 -9.67
C ALA A 793 -4.27 -15.56 -10.98
N THR A 794 -4.91 -16.08 -12.02
CA THR A 794 -4.29 -16.31 -13.33
C THR A 794 -4.22 -15.06 -14.19
N GLY A 795 -4.88 -13.97 -13.76
CA GLY A 795 -5.04 -12.76 -14.54
C GLY A 795 -6.17 -12.85 -15.57
N ALA A 796 -7.02 -13.87 -15.48
CA ALA A 796 -8.26 -13.97 -16.25
C ALA A 796 -9.35 -13.10 -15.62
N ALA A 797 -10.38 -12.74 -16.40
CA ALA A 797 -11.49 -11.95 -15.88
C ALA A 797 -12.26 -12.75 -14.81
N ARG A 798 -12.40 -12.14 -13.64
CA ARG A 798 -13.09 -12.74 -12.48
C ARG A 798 -14.61 -12.78 -12.64
N ARG A 799 -15.15 -12.00 -13.58
CA ARG A 799 -16.52 -12.13 -14.09
C ARG A 799 -16.42 -12.37 -15.59
N ASN A 800 -16.97 -13.48 -16.06
CA ASN A 800 -16.94 -13.83 -17.48
C ASN A 800 -18.30 -13.53 -18.14
N GLY A 801 -18.36 -13.36 -19.46
CA GLY A 801 -19.60 -12.94 -20.14
C GLY A 801 -20.76 -13.94 -20.10
N SER A 802 -20.55 -15.16 -19.55
CA SER A 802 -21.55 -16.24 -19.44
C SER A 802 -22.21 -16.35 -18.06
N SER A 803 -21.49 -16.03 -16.98
CA SER A 803 -22.01 -15.85 -15.62
C SER A 803 -21.42 -14.57 -15.02
N VAL A 804 -22.29 -13.70 -14.50
CA VAL A 804 -21.88 -12.44 -13.84
C VAL A 804 -21.49 -12.66 -12.37
N ASP A 805 -21.80 -13.83 -11.83
CA ASP A 805 -21.44 -14.25 -10.49
C ASP A 805 -20.00 -14.76 -10.48
N CYS A 806 -19.44 -14.97 -9.29
CA CYS A 806 -18.06 -15.37 -9.12
C CYS A 806 -17.93 -16.59 -8.22
N ASP A 807 -16.83 -17.31 -8.43
CA ASP A 807 -16.51 -18.49 -7.68
C ASP A 807 -15.90 -18.18 -6.32
N ILE A 808 -16.12 -19.11 -5.39
CA ILE A 808 -15.35 -19.16 -4.15
C ILE A 808 -13.94 -19.71 -4.43
N GLY A 809 -12.90 -18.94 -4.13
CA GLY A 809 -11.50 -19.34 -4.26
C GLY A 809 -10.62 -18.35 -5.03
N ALA A 810 -9.45 -18.81 -5.46
CA ALA A 810 -8.44 -18.00 -6.14
C ALA A 810 -8.69 -17.79 -7.65
N VAL A 811 -9.51 -18.65 -8.27
CA VAL A 811 -9.75 -18.68 -9.72
C VAL A 811 -11.22 -18.92 -10.02
N GLU A 812 -11.67 -18.43 -11.17
CA GLU A 812 -12.98 -18.80 -11.71
C GLU A 812 -12.86 -20.17 -12.40
N ALA A 813 -13.81 -21.06 -12.14
CA ALA A 813 -13.92 -22.33 -12.82
C ALA A 813 -14.26 -22.08 -14.28
N VAL A 814 -13.44 -22.64 -15.16
CA VAL A 814 -13.74 -22.61 -16.58
C VAL A 814 -14.83 -23.64 -16.84
N GLU A 815 -16.06 -23.19 -17.12
CA GLU A 815 -17.04 -24.04 -17.79
C GLU A 815 -16.40 -24.48 -19.13
N LEU A 816 -15.88 -25.70 -19.18
CA LEU A 816 -15.56 -26.29 -20.48
C LEU A 816 -16.85 -26.25 -21.29
N PRO A 817 -16.87 -25.68 -22.50
CA PRO A 817 -18.06 -25.70 -23.32
C PRO A 817 -18.49 -27.16 -23.42
N ILE A 818 -19.67 -27.45 -22.88
CA ILE A 818 -20.31 -28.75 -23.04
C ILE A 818 -20.20 -29.03 -24.52
N PHE A 819 -19.52 -30.11 -24.90
CA PHE A 819 -19.51 -30.54 -26.29
C PHE A 819 -20.97 -30.81 -26.67
N VAL A 820 -21.64 -29.79 -27.21
CA VAL A 820 -22.91 -29.90 -27.92
C VAL A 820 -22.54 -30.50 -29.27
N ASP A 821 -22.17 -31.77 -29.24
CA ASP A 821 -22.25 -32.74 -30.32
C ASP A 821 -21.82 -34.06 -29.69
N GLY A 822 -22.83 -34.89 -29.41
CA GLY A 822 -22.67 -36.14 -28.71
C GLY A 822 -21.64 -37.06 -29.38
N PHE A 823 -20.95 -37.83 -28.55
CA PHE A 823 -20.37 -39.09 -28.98
C PHE A 823 -21.51 -39.98 -29.51
N ASP A 824 -21.64 -40.07 -30.83
CA ASP A 824 -22.28 -41.22 -31.48
C ASP A 824 -21.16 -42.26 -31.74
N PRO A 825 -21.35 -43.54 -31.34
CA PRO A 825 -20.28 -44.54 -31.24
C PRO A 825 -19.67 -45.02 -32.56
#